data_AF-A0A6C0CYD4-F1
#
_entry.id   AF-A0A6C0CYD4-F1
#
_cell.length_a   1.000
_cell.length_b   1.000
_cell.length_c   1.000
_cell.angle_alpha   90.00
_cell.angle_beta   90.00
_cell.angle_gamma   90.00
#
_symmetry.space_group_name_H-M   'P 1'
#
loop_
_entity.id
_entity.type
_entity.pdbx_description
1 polymer ?
#
loop_
_entity_poly.entity_id
_entity_poly.type
_entity_poly.pdbx_seq_one_letter_code
_entity_poly.pdbx_strand_id
1 'polypeptide(L)'
;MDLNQEKLTKTEWESTEIPISEDEKEIMKLIMTGYHDISHIYNKKKSMLNYLCLVPNENLMEHIYKEYYKEKIDNLKKKYGLDYESLEKIKFNRVNSTEKVKLDNLSSKIKDCQDKIFEFILLYLSEGILRYKEKKSWEKFNKFYYTLYQITQLKVTNIIPKVKMFANKVLEFNKKFIEISILFEKSSDLIENNVELFEYKDYKLYQHQKQLFQIFKFSEMYYQLKNDNPYFNNIFINEQSDSDEDEDEEELLEKKKIKQAKQLFERLMKPKLVLYTAPTGTGKTLSPIALASEYKIIFVCAARHVGLALAKTAISVGKKVAFAFGCHDASDIRLHYNAAASYFRHEYNHDKKKCSCGKKGCGKDGQPFKYKDGKMKIKNDDGSNVEIMICDIKSYLYAMNYMCSFNKIREEIILYWDEPTITLDYETHEHHKEIQNIWSKNIIPNIVLSSATLPLEADIPETISDYKSKFRGGQVYSIVSHDCEKSIPIVNCENNVELPHLRYSDYNKLQSCVSHCRNYMTLLRYFDLKEVIKFISFVDETEGLVPEDKENDLSIEYKYDDLSNLNINSIKEHYLEILENIVPEKWDILYKYFQTNRKKCFESSVYVGTADSHTLTDGPTIFLTQNVEKISKFILQTSKIPAAQMNYLLESIEYNDKLLSVISEKTQKLEDAMGDEAEKEHKMAKQQLSPEAKKLKGEIDELTKLVKYVELNEVYIPNKLTHLKKWANKEVLTREFSGNINSDDVEKIMLMGGVEITWKVLLLMGIGVFSTNLHKDYTEIMKDLANKQKLYLIIADSDYIYGTNYQFCHGYLSKDLENMTQEKTIQAMGRMGRNNKHMDFSIRFRDDTLIGKIFQKEENRREVINMNNLFCTELDLSEF
;
A
#
# COMPACT_ATOMS: atom_id res chain seq x y z
N MET A 1 5.64 -21.10 -3.46
CA MET A 1 4.89 -20.44 -2.36
C MET A 1 3.81 -21.41 -1.90
N ASP A 2 3.66 -21.69 -0.59
CA ASP A 2 2.52 -22.47 -0.10
C ASP A 2 1.31 -21.53 0.05
N LEU A 3 0.38 -21.64 -0.89
CA LEU A 3 -0.86 -20.86 -0.94
C LEU A 3 -2.03 -21.64 -0.33
N ASN A 4 -1.78 -22.85 0.21
CA ASN A 4 -2.74 -23.59 1.01
C ASN A 4 -2.84 -22.96 2.39
N GLN A 5 -3.90 -22.19 2.61
CA GLN A 5 -4.11 -21.52 3.88
C GLN A 5 -4.88 -22.42 4.85
N GLU A 6 -4.35 -22.55 6.07
CA GLU A 6 -5.05 -23.18 7.18
C GLU A 6 -5.96 -22.17 7.93
N LYS A 7 -6.74 -22.67 8.89
CA LYS A 7 -7.52 -21.80 9.80
C LYS A 7 -6.61 -20.84 10.58
N LEU A 8 -7.20 -19.74 11.04
CA LEU A 8 -6.47 -18.75 11.85
C LEU A 8 -5.97 -19.36 13.16
N THR A 9 -4.69 -19.14 13.45
CA THR A 9 -4.11 -19.43 14.75
C THR A 9 -4.59 -18.40 15.79
N LYS A 10 -4.46 -18.74 17.07
CA LYS A 10 -4.80 -17.82 18.17
C LYS A 10 -4.01 -16.51 18.09
N THR A 11 -2.71 -16.58 17.81
CA THR A 11 -1.84 -15.39 17.71
C THR A 11 -2.26 -14.47 16.58
N GLU A 12 -2.64 -15.02 15.43
CA GLU A 12 -3.14 -14.22 14.31
C GLU A 12 -4.48 -13.57 14.64
N TRP A 13 -5.38 -14.32 15.27
CA TRP A 13 -6.65 -13.76 15.74
C TRP A 13 -6.41 -12.57 16.68
N GLU A 14 -5.59 -12.75 17.70
CA GLU A 14 -5.22 -11.70 18.66
C GLU A 14 -4.56 -10.50 17.97
N SER A 15 -3.76 -10.72 16.92
CA SER A 15 -3.14 -9.64 16.15
C SER A 15 -4.16 -8.73 15.45
N THR A 16 -5.31 -9.27 15.05
CA THR A 16 -6.40 -8.48 14.44
C THR A 16 -7.15 -7.62 15.45
N GLU A 17 -7.07 -7.94 16.75
CA GLU A 17 -7.67 -7.17 17.84
C GLU A 17 -6.79 -5.97 18.26
N ILE A 18 -5.55 -5.87 17.78
CA ILE A 18 -4.65 -4.76 18.06
C ILE A 18 -5.12 -3.52 17.27
N PRO A 19 -5.44 -2.39 17.92
CA PRO A 19 -5.87 -1.20 17.21
C PRO A 19 -4.78 -0.63 16.32
N ILE A 20 -5.17 -0.13 15.14
CA ILE A 20 -4.28 0.65 14.25
C ILE A 20 -3.91 2.00 14.89
N SER A 21 -2.84 2.62 14.37
CA SER A 21 -2.36 3.93 14.83
C SER A 21 -3.36 5.07 14.57
N GLU A 22 -3.24 6.19 15.28
CA GLU A 22 -4.14 7.35 15.07
C GLU A 22 -4.01 7.95 13.66
N ASP A 23 -2.80 7.98 13.09
CA ASP A 23 -2.60 8.42 11.69
C ASP A 23 -3.35 7.50 10.71
N GLU A 24 -3.28 6.18 10.89
CA GLU A 24 -4.02 5.23 10.06
C GLU A 24 -5.54 5.39 10.25
N LYS A 25 -6.03 5.64 11.47
CA LYS A 25 -7.45 5.94 11.71
C LYS A 25 -7.91 7.20 10.98
N GLU A 26 -7.07 8.23 10.91
CA GLU A 26 -7.38 9.47 10.19
C GLU A 26 -7.50 9.21 8.68
N ILE A 27 -6.60 8.40 8.09
CA ILE A 27 -6.72 7.96 6.70
C ILE A 27 -7.96 7.10 6.48
N MET A 28 -8.34 6.24 7.44
CA MET A 28 -9.57 5.45 7.28
C MET A 28 -10.82 6.32 7.33
N LYS A 29 -10.86 7.34 8.19
CA LYS A 29 -11.94 8.33 8.21
C LYS A 29 -12.04 9.08 6.89
N LEU A 30 -10.91 9.41 6.26
CA LEU A 30 -10.87 10.00 4.92
C LEU A 30 -11.49 9.05 3.88
N ILE A 31 -11.09 7.78 3.88
CA ILE A 31 -11.58 6.78 2.92
C ILE A 31 -13.09 6.58 3.08
N MET A 32 -13.57 6.42 4.31
CA MET A 32 -15.00 6.22 4.60
C MET A 32 -15.84 7.46 4.29
N THR A 33 -15.40 8.66 4.71
CA THR A 33 -16.08 9.92 4.37
C THR A 33 -16.08 10.14 2.86
N GLY A 34 -14.96 9.80 2.22
CA GLY A 34 -14.74 9.96 0.79
C GLY A 34 -15.65 9.12 -0.09
N TYR A 35 -16.22 8.02 0.42
CA TYR A 35 -17.27 7.28 -0.26
C TYR A 35 -18.55 8.12 -0.46
N HIS A 36 -18.94 8.87 0.57
CA HIS A 36 -20.12 9.73 0.53
C HIS A 36 -19.81 11.07 -0.16
N ASP A 37 -18.64 11.64 0.09
CA ASP A 37 -18.14 12.89 -0.50
C ASP A 37 -16.74 12.71 -1.11
N ILE A 38 -16.69 12.40 -2.40
CA ILE A 38 -15.45 12.24 -3.16
C ILE A 38 -14.61 13.53 -3.28
N SER A 39 -15.19 14.68 -2.95
CA SER A 39 -14.54 15.98 -2.95
C SER A 39 -13.96 16.34 -1.58
N HIS A 40 -14.12 15.47 -0.58
CA HIS A 40 -13.60 15.69 0.76
C HIS A 40 -12.07 15.82 0.74
N ILE A 41 -11.60 16.94 1.28
CA ILE A 41 -10.18 17.28 1.42
C ILE A 41 -10.00 17.87 2.82
N TYR A 42 -8.94 17.48 3.49
CA TYR A 42 -8.51 18.14 4.72
C TYR A 42 -7.00 18.33 4.73
N ASN A 43 -6.53 19.19 5.63
CA ASN A 43 -5.11 19.44 5.83
C ASN A 43 -4.77 19.31 7.32
N LYS A 44 -3.61 18.70 7.63
CA LYS A 44 -3.14 18.58 9.01
C LYS A 44 -2.69 19.93 9.59
N LYS A 45 -2.22 20.86 8.74
CA LYS A 45 -1.91 22.22 9.12
C LYS A 45 -3.20 23.02 9.27
N LYS A 46 -3.33 23.66 10.43
CA LYS A 46 -4.52 24.45 10.77
C LYS A 46 -4.24 25.92 10.57
N SER A 47 -5.24 26.65 10.08
CA SER A 47 -5.28 28.10 10.22
C SER A 47 -5.32 28.48 11.69
N MET A 48 -4.96 29.73 12.01
CA MET A 48 -5.02 30.24 13.39
C MET A 48 -6.39 30.01 14.03
N LEU A 49 -7.48 30.30 13.31
CA LEU A 49 -8.83 30.11 13.82
C LEU A 49 -9.16 28.64 14.10
N ASN A 50 -8.79 27.75 13.19
CA ASN A 50 -9.01 26.31 13.36
C ASN A 50 -8.14 25.73 14.50
N TYR A 51 -6.95 26.26 14.70
CA TYR A 51 -6.06 25.84 15.78
C TYR A 51 -6.62 26.24 17.15
N LEU A 52 -7.18 27.46 17.24
CA LEU A 52 -7.79 27.98 18.47
C LEU A 52 -9.24 27.51 18.67
N CYS A 53 -9.79 26.72 17.74
CA CYS A 53 -11.19 26.28 17.72
C CYS A 53 -12.19 27.44 17.82
N LEU A 54 -11.92 28.55 17.12
CA LEU A 54 -12.76 29.75 17.09
C LEU A 54 -13.66 29.75 15.85
N VAL A 55 -14.89 30.23 16.02
CA VAL A 55 -15.85 30.38 14.91
C VAL A 55 -15.43 31.57 14.04
N PRO A 56 -15.26 31.39 12.71
CA PRO A 56 -14.84 32.46 11.83
C PRO A 56 -15.89 33.58 11.76
N ASN A 57 -15.47 34.82 11.99
CA ASN A 57 -16.23 36.03 11.66
C ASN A 57 -15.28 37.17 11.26
N GLU A 58 -15.77 38.14 10.49
CA GLU A 58 -14.92 39.20 9.92
C GLU A 58 -14.21 40.06 10.99
N ASN A 59 -14.91 40.42 12.07
CA ASN A 59 -14.33 41.24 13.14
C ASN A 59 -13.20 40.51 13.86
N LEU A 60 -13.37 39.21 14.11
CA LEU A 60 -12.37 38.35 14.74
C LEU A 60 -11.16 38.16 13.83
N MET A 61 -11.37 37.88 12.54
CA MET A 61 -10.28 37.77 11.56
C MET A 61 -9.46 39.06 11.47
N GLU A 62 -10.13 40.22 11.47
CA GLU A 62 -9.47 41.52 11.47
C GLU A 62 -8.69 41.79 12.76
N HIS A 63 -9.22 41.38 13.90
CA HIS A 63 -8.54 41.50 15.19
C HIS A 63 -7.28 40.64 15.24
N ILE A 64 -7.38 39.36 14.89
CA ILE A 64 -6.25 38.42 14.80
C ILE A 64 -5.18 38.95 13.83
N TYR A 65 -5.61 39.48 12.68
CA TYR A 65 -4.69 40.12 11.73
C TYR A 65 -3.90 41.26 12.38
N LYS A 66 -4.59 42.20 13.03
CA LYS A 66 -3.97 43.38 13.66
C LYS A 66 -3.00 43.01 14.76
N GLU A 67 -3.34 42.01 15.56
CA GLU A 67 -2.57 41.64 16.75
C GLU A 67 -1.35 40.76 16.41
N TYR A 68 -1.50 39.76 15.55
CA TYR A 68 -0.46 38.73 15.35
C TYR A 68 0.33 38.86 14.04
N TYR A 69 -0.25 39.48 13.00
CA TYR A 69 0.32 39.44 11.65
C TYR A 69 0.69 40.81 11.08
N LYS A 70 -0.06 41.86 11.44
CA LYS A 70 0.10 43.19 10.86
C LYS A 70 1.51 43.75 11.06
N GLU A 71 2.05 43.70 12.28
CA GLU A 71 3.39 44.23 12.55
C GLU A 71 4.46 43.49 11.73
N LYS A 72 4.39 42.16 11.66
CA LYS A 72 5.31 41.35 10.85
C LYS A 72 5.24 41.73 9.37
N ILE A 73 4.03 41.85 8.81
CA ILE A 73 3.82 42.23 7.41
C ILE A 73 4.32 43.65 7.14
N ASP A 74 3.99 44.61 8.01
CA ASP A 74 4.41 46.01 7.87
C ASP A 74 5.95 46.14 7.96
N ASN A 75 6.60 45.34 8.82
CA ASN A 75 8.06 45.26 8.91
C ASN A 75 8.68 44.68 7.63
N LEU A 76 8.09 43.63 7.04
CA LEU A 76 8.53 43.09 5.75
C LEU A 76 8.36 44.11 4.62
N LYS A 77 7.22 44.81 4.57
CA LYS A 77 6.97 45.86 3.56
C LYS A 77 7.99 46.98 3.63
N LYS A 78 8.28 47.49 4.83
CA LYS A 78 9.27 48.54 5.05
C LYS A 78 10.67 48.08 4.68
N LYS A 79 11.06 46.87 5.14
CA LYS A 79 12.41 46.32 4.94
C LYS A 79 12.75 46.08 3.47
N TYR A 80 11.77 45.63 2.68
CA TYR A 80 11.96 45.25 1.28
C TYR A 80 11.30 46.23 0.28
N GLY A 81 10.87 47.41 0.74
CA GLY A 81 10.33 48.47 -0.12
C GLY A 81 9.09 48.07 -0.93
N LEU A 82 8.17 47.32 -0.33
CA LEU A 82 6.96 46.85 -1.02
C LEU A 82 5.85 47.91 -0.96
N ASP A 83 5.61 48.59 -2.08
CA ASP A 83 4.50 49.55 -2.23
C ASP A 83 3.23 48.82 -2.71
N TYR A 84 2.49 48.27 -1.75
CA TYR A 84 1.16 47.71 -2.01
C TYR A 84 0.10 48.64 -1.44
N GLU A 85 -0.96 48.92 -2.21
CA GLU A 85 -2.16 49.57 -1.69
C GLU A 85 -2.58 48.94 -0.36
N SER A 86 -2.85 49.80 0.62
CA SER A 86 -3.26 49.39 1.96
C SER A 86 -4.49 48.50 1.86
N LEU A 87 -4.42 47.29 2.41
CA LEU A 87 -5.54 46.35 2.52
C LEU A 87 -6.75 47.13 3.05
N GLU A 88 -7.88 47.11 2.33
CA GLU A 88 -9.05 47.94 2.64
C GLU A 88 -9.39 47.99 4.14
N LYS A 89 -9.74 49.19 4.61
CA LYS A 89 -10.17 49.42 5.99
C LYS A 89 -11.61 48.90 6.16
N ILE A 90 -11.76 47.65 6.58
CA ILE A 90 -13.04 47.14 7.06
C ILE A 90 -13.42 47.88 8.35
N LYS A 91 -14.66 48.38 8.44
CA LYS A 91 -15.20 49.02 9.67
C LYS A 91 -15.23 47.98 10.80
N PHE A 92 -14.34 48.16 11.77
CA PHE A 92 -14.20 47.28 12.92
C PHE A 92 -15.29 47.55 13.97
N ASN A 93 -16.11 46.55 14.29
CA ASN A 93 -16.93 46.55 15.50
C ASN A 93 -16.21 45.73 16.60
N ARG A 94 -16.31 46.17 17.87
CA ARG A 94 -15.59 45.57 19.00
C ARG A 94 -15.90 44.07 19.11
N VAL A 95 -14.83 43.26 19.26
CA VAL A 95 -14.90 41.83 19.64
C VAL A 95 -15.65 41.71 20.97
N ASN A 96 -16.52 40.70 21.11
CA ASN A 96 -17.29 40.49 22.33
C ASN A 96 -16.37 40.12 23.53
N SER A 97 -16.81 40.38 24.77
CA SER A 97 -15.98 40.21 25.96
C SER A 97 -15.50 38.76 26.19
N THR A 98 -16.27 37.78 25.73
CA THR A 98 -15.97 36.35 25.87
C THR A 98 -14.85 35.88 24.93
N GLU A 99 -14.81 36.37 23.70
CA GLU A 99 -13.76 36.06 22.71
C GLU A 99 -12.43 36.70 23.08
N LYS A 100 -12.47 37.92 23.62
CA LYS A 100 -11.28 38.64 24.08
C LYS A 100 -10.55 37.90 25.22
N VAL A 101 -11.31 37.39 26.21
CA VAL A 101 -10.75 36.59 27.31
C VAL A 101 -10.14 35.27 26.82
N LYS A 102 -10.70 34.64 25.78
CA LYS A 102 -10.13 33.43 25.18
C LYS A 102 -8.82 33.72 24.45
N LEU A 103 -8.72 34.84 23.72
CA LEU A 103 -7.50 35.26 23.02
C LEU A 103 -6.39 35.63 24.00
N ASP A 104 -6.69 36.40 25.04
CA ASP A 104 -5.71 36.81 26.06
C ASP A 104 -5.10 35.58 26.76
N ASN A 105 -5.92 34.56 27.08
CA ASN A 105 -5.47 33.30 27.68
C ASN A 105 -4.69 32.37 26.74
N LEU A 106 -4.79 32.55 25.42
CA LEU A 106 -4.14 31.73 24.40
C LEU A 106 -2.88 32.39 23.80
N SER A 107 -2.69 33.69 24.01
CA SER A 107 -1.58 34.50 23.49
C SER A 107 -0.18 33.94 23.81
N SER A 108 0.02 33.37 25.00
CA SER A 108 1.28 32.73 25.40
C SER A 108 1.54 31.43 24.63
N LYS A 109 0.52 30.59 24.43
CA LYS A 109 0.60 29.33 23.67
C LYS A 109 0.83 29.53 22.17
N ILE A 110 0.38 30.65 21.62
CA ILE A 110 0.54 30.97 20.19
C ILE A 110 2.01 31.19 19.83
N LYS A 111 2.83 31.75 20.73
CA LYS A 111 4.27 31.96 20.47
C LYS A 111 5.03 30.64 20.31
N ASP A 112 4.65 29.61 21.06
CA ASP A 112 5.32 28.30 21.06
C ASP A 112 4.85 27.36 19.94
N CYS A 113 3.88 27.76 19.11
CA CYS A 113 3.26 26.92 18.09
C CYS A 113 3.17 27.60 16.70
N GLN A 114 3.95 28.67 16.47
CA GLN A 114 3.92 29.42 15.21
C GLN A 114 4.27 28.54 13.99
N ASP A 115 5.18 27.59 14.15
CA ASP A 115 5.60 26.60 13.16
C ASP A 115 4.47 25.64 12.72
N LYS A 116 3.38 25.54 13.49
CA LYS A 116 2.24 24.66 13.22
C LYS A 116 1.06 25.37 12.56
N ILE A 117 1.05 26.70 12.58
CA ILE A 117 -0.05 27.52 12.09
C ILE A 117 0.22 27.94 10.64
N PHE A 118 -0.74 27.66 9.77
CA PHE A 118 -0.61 27.82 8.32
C PHE A 118 -0.24 29.24 7.88
N GLU A 119 -0.84 30.27 8.48
CA GLU A 119 -0.55 31.67 8.15
C GLU A 119 0.91 32.08 8.43
N PHE A 120 1.53 31.56 9.49
CA PHE A 120 2.94 31.84 9.77
C PHE A 120 3.86 31.13 8.76
N ILE A 121 3.47 29.96 8.26
CA ILE A 121 4.19 29.27 7.17
C ILE A 121 4.15 30.13 5.90
N LEU A 122 2.98 30.68 5.52
CA LEU A 122 2.86 31.58 4.38
C LEU A 122 3.78 32.81 4.52
N LEU A 123 3.85 33.40 5.71
CA LEU A 123 4.72 34.55 5.98
C LEU A 123 6.21 34.18 5.95
N TYR A 124 6.59 33.04 6.52
CA TYR A 124 7.96 32.53 6.48
C TYR A 124 8.44 32.34 5.04
N LEU A 125 7.60 31.72 4.20
CA LEU A 125 7.93 31.50 2.79
C LEU A 125 8.00 32.83 2.03
N SER A 126 7.05 33.74 2.27
CA SER A 126 7.03 35.08 1.68
C SER A 126 8.29 35.87 2.05
N GLU A 127 8.72 35.84 3.31
CA GLU A 127 9.98 36.46 3.74
C GLU A 127 11.19 35.81 3.05
N GLY A 128 11.19 34.49 2.90
CA GLY A 128 12.22 33.75 2.18
C GLY A 128 12.44 34.28 0.76
N ILE A 129 11.35 34.44 -0.01
CA ILE A 129 11.38 35.01 -1.37
C ILE A 129 12.04 36.39 -1.35
N LEU A 130 11.52 37.31 -0.52
CA LEU A 130 12.01 38.69 -0.47
C LEU A 130 13.49 38.75 -0.04
N ARG A 131 13.86 37.97 0.97
CA ARG A 131 15.23 37.91 1.51
C ARG A 131 16.23 37.40 0.48
N TYR A 132 15.90 36.32 -0.24
CA TYR A 132 16.84 35.70 -1.18
C TYR A 132 16.91 36.45 -2.51
N LYS A 133 15.86 37.20 -2.87
CA LYS A 133 15.91 38.19 -3.95
C LYS A 133 16.94 39.29 -3.67
N GLU A 134 16.88 39.94 -2.51
CA GLU A 134 17.87 40.96 -2.11
C GLU A 134 19.30 40.42 -2.09
N LYS A 135 19.46 39.17 -1.61
CA LYS A 135 20.75 38.48 -1.59
C LYS A 135 21.20 37.95 -2.96
N LYS A 136 20.39 38.09 -4.01
CA LYS A 136 20.61 37.53 -5.35
C LYS A 136 20.90 36.02 -5.35
N SER A 137 20.31 35.29 -4.40
CA SER A 137 20.43 33.84 -4.30
C SER A 137 19.26 33.18 -5.02
N TRP A 138 19.37 33.10 -6.34
CA TRP A 138 18.28 32.66 -7.23
C TRP A 138 17.82 31.23 -6.99
N GLU A 139 18.73 30.31 -6.66
CA GLU A 139 18.37 28.93 -6.34
C GLU A 139 17.43 28.84 -5.12
N LYS A 140 17.78 29.53 -4.03
CA LYS A 140 16.93 29.58 -2.84
C LYS A 140 15.65 30.34 -3.12
N PHE A 141 15.73 31.46 -3.84
CA PHE A 141 14.57 32.23 -4.26
C PHE A 141 13.56 31.34 -5.03
N ASN A 142 14.02 30.58 -6.02
CA ASN A 142 13.22 29.66 -6.82
C ASN A 142 12.55 28.59 -5.96
N LYS A 143 13.30 27.98 -5.02
CA LYS A 143 12.72 27.03 -4.05
C LYS A 143 11.58 27.68 -3.26
N PHE A 144 11.83 28.82 -2.64
CA PHE A 144 10.83 29.51 -1.83
C PHE A 144 9.62 29.97 -2.65
N TYR A 145 9.83 30.45 -3.88
CA TYR A 145 8.76 30.87 -4.78
C TYR A 145 7.88 29.70 -5.18
N TYR A 146 8.48 28.63 -5.70
CA TYR A 146 7.77 27.42 -6.11
C TYR A 146 7.00 26.80 -4.94
N THR A 147 7.66 26.67 -3.77
CA THR A 147 7.02 26.16 -2.55
C THR A 147 5.82 27.02 -2.14
N LEU A 148 5.95 28.35 -2.12
CA LEU A 148 4.84 29.24 -1.78
C LEU A 148 3.70 29.13 -2.80
N TYR A 149 4.01 29.07 -4.09
CA TYR A 149 3.01 28.93 -5.16
C TYR A 149 2.17 27.66 -4.97
N GLN A 150 2.80 26.52 -4.70
CA GLN A 150 2.08 25.26 -4.48
C GLN A 150 1.26 25.29 -3.18
N ILE A 151 1.81 25.85 -2.09
CA ILE A 151 1.15 25.89 -0.78
C ILE A 151 -0.07 26.83 -0.77
N THR A 152 -0.07 27.93 -1.51
CA THR A 152 -1.22 28.85 -1.57
C THR A 152 -2.45 28.23 -2.24
N GLN A 153 -2.25 27.14 -3.01
CA GLN A 153 -3.31 26.37 -3.66
C GLN A 153 -3.98 25.32 -2.75
N LEU A 154 -3.38 25.02 -1.59
CA LEU A 154 -3.91 24.06 -0.61
C LEU A 154 -5.28 24.49 -0.06
N LYS A 155 -6.11 23.51 0.28
CA LYS A 155 -7.49 23.71 0.74
C LYS A 155 -7.59 23.82 2.27
N VAL A 156 -6.81 24.73 2.87
CA VAL A 156 -6.92 25.06 4.30
C VAL A 156 -8.09 26.01 4.52
N THR A 157 -9.00 25.68 5.45
CA THR A 157 -10.19 26.50 5.76
C THR A 157 -9.88 27.60 6.78
N ASN A 158 -10.72 28.65 6.80
CA ASN A 158 -10.67 29.75 7.78
C ASN A 158 -9.32 30.50 7.85
N ILE A 159 -8.56 30.54 6.74
CA ILE A 159 -7.33 31.31 6.64
C ILE A 159 -7.66 32.80 6.75
N ILE A 160 -6.84 33.57 7.48
CA ILE A 160 -6.97 35.03 7.52
C ILE A 160 -6.77 35.63 6.09
N PRO A 161 -7.81 36.24 5.48
CA PRO A 161 -7.76 36.65 4.07
C PRO A 161 -6.63 37.64 3.76
N LYS A 162 -6.34 38.55 4.69
CA LYS A 162 -5.28 39.55 4.56
C LYS A 162 -3.88 38.94 4.50
N VAL A 163 -3.63 37.82 5.18
CA VAL A 163 -2.35 37.11 5.11
C VAL A 163 -2.21 36.38 3.79
N LYS A 164 -3.27 35.68 3.35
CA LYS A 164 -3.28 35.01 2.04
C LYS A 164 -3.09 36.01 0.90
N MET A 165 -3.76 37.16 0.96
CA MET A 165 -3.62 38.22 -0.04
C MET A 165 -2.21 38.80 -0.06
N PHE A 166 -1.55 38.95 1.10
CA PHE A 166 -0.15 39.37 1.14
C PHE A 166 0.77 38.36 0.44
N ALA A 167 0.62 37.06 0.73
CA ALA A 167 1.41 36.00 0.07
C ALA A 167 1.21 35.99 -1.46
N ASN A 168 -0.05 36.12 -1.93
CA ASN A 168 -0.34 36.20 -3.37
C ASN A 168 0.30 37.44 -4.01
N LYS A 169 0.22 38.61 -3.37
CA LYS A 169 0.90 39.83 -3.87
C LYS A 169 2.42 39.68 -3.92
N VAL A 170 3.02 38.93 -2.99
CA VAL A 170 4.45 38.60 -3.03
C VAL A 170 4.78 37.71 -4.25
N LEU A 171 3.95 36.71 -4.57
CA LEU A 171 4.12 35.89 -5.77
C LEU A 171 3.98 36.73 -7.05
N GLU A 172 2.94 37.55 -7.17
CA GLU A 172 2.68 38.41 -8.34
C GLU A 172 3.82 39.40 -8.59
N PHE A 173 4.24 40.13 -7.55
CA PHE A 173 5.31 41.13 -7.66
C PHE A 173 6.65 40.52 -8.11
N ASN A 174 6.87 39.25 -7.77
CA ASN A 174 8.11 38.56 -8.04
C ASN A 174 8.03 37.62 -9.27
N LYS A 175 6.88 37.48 -9.94
CA LYS A 175 6.70 36.62 -11.13
C LYS A 175 7.71 36.97 -12.25
N LYS A 176 7.99 38.26 -12.47
CA LYS A 176 8.94 38.74 -13.50
C LYS A 176 10.42 38.36 -13.28
N PHE A 177 10.78 37.83 -12.12
CA PHE A 177 12.13 37.35 -11.82
C PHE A 177 12.26 35.84 -11.93
N ILE A 178 11.17 35.17 -12.28
CA ILE A 178 11.12 33.73 -12.52
C ILE A 178 11.38 33.49 -14.00
N GLU A 179 12.25 32.54 -14.26
CA GLU A 179 12.49 31.99 -15.59
C GLU A 179 12.06 30.52 -15.55
N ILE A 180 11.13 30.13 -16.41
CA ILE A 180 10.49 28.81 -16.34
C ILE A 180 11.50 27.72 -16.71
N SER A 181 12.36 27.96 -17.70
CA SER A 181 13.50 27.09 -18.06
C SER A 181 14.35 26.71 -16.83
N ILE A 182 14.78 27.70 -16.04
CA ILE A 182 15.61 27.49 -14.84
C ILE A 182 14.83 26.75 -13.73
N LEU A 183 13.54 27.02 -13.57
CA LEU A 183 12.70 26.24 -12.65
C LEU A 183 12.57 24.79 -13.11
N PHE A 184 12.36 24.59 -14.40
CA PHE A 184 12.23 23.28 -15.02
C PHE A 184 13.49 22.43 -14.79
N GLU A 185 14.68 22.96 -15.08
CA GLU A 185 15.97 22.30 -14.82
C GLU A 185 16.13 21.82 -13.37
N LYS A 186 15.60 22.58 -12.41
CA LYS A 186 15.68 22.29 -10.97
C LYS A 186 14.49 21.48 -10.45
N SER A 187 13.58 21.04 -11.32
CA SER A 187 12.30 20.44 -10.91
C SER A 187 12.46 19.18 -10.06
N SER A 188 13.47 18.34 -10.29
CA SER A 188 13.71 17.18 -9.42
C SER A 188 13.94 17.60 -7.96
N ASP A 189 14.73 18.65 -7.71
CA ASP A 189 14.96 19.13 -6.34
C ASP A 189 13.77 19.92 -5.78
N LEU A 190 13.10 20.72 -6.64
CA LEU A 190 11.93 21.51 -6.26
C LEU A 190 10.69 20.65 -5.93
N ILE A 191 10.60 19.46 -6.50
CA ILE A 191 9.45 18.56 -6.37
C ILE A 191 9.79 17.38 -5.44
N GLU A 192 10.78 16.55 -5.78
CA GLU A 192 11.04 15.29 -5.07
C GLU A 192 11.83 15.48 -3.76
N ASN A 193 12.67 16.52 -3.68
CA ASN A 193 13.53 16.78 -2.51
C ASN A 193 13.01 17.94 -1.62
N ASN A 194 11.79 18.42 -1.88
CA ASN A 194 11.19 19.54 -1.18
C ASN A 194 10.32 19.08 0.00
N VAL A 195 10.96 18.98 1.16
CA VAL A 195 10.35 18.47 2.41
C VAL A 195 9.06 19.23 2.77
N GLU A 196 9.06 20.54 2.56
CA GLU A 196 7.95 21.42 2.90
C GLU A 196 6.66 21.09 2.12
N LEU A 197 6.76 20.71 0.84
CA LEU A 197 5.59 20.32 0.03
C LEU A 197 4.91 19.06 0.57
N PHE A 198 5.70 18.12 1.10
CA PHE A 198 5.19 16.88 1.65
C PHE A 198 4.57 17.07 3.02
N GLU A 199 5.18 17.89 3.87
CA GLU A 199 4.69 18.16 5.23
C GLU A 199 3.35 18.89 5.23
N TYR A 200 3.13 19.78 4.25
CA TYR A 200 1.97 20.66 4.20
C TYR A 200 0.87 20.17 3.25
N LYS A 201 1.04 19.02 2.58
CA LYS A 201 0.10 18.53 1.56
C LYS A 201 -1.32 18.34 2.09
N ASP A 202 -2.28 18.52 1.18
CA ASP A 202 -3.66 18.13 1.41
C ASP A 202 -3.81 16.60 1.42
N TYR A 203 -4.68 16.12 2.30
CA TYR A 203 -5.12 14.73 2.35
C TYR A 203 -6.45 14.62 1.62
N LYS A 204 -6.45 13.80 0.56
CA LYS A 204 -7.59 13.60 -0.34
C LYS A 204 -7.57 12.17 -0.87
N LEU A 205 -8.73 11.67 -1.31
CA LEU A 205 -8.79 10.40 -2.02
C LEU A 205 -7.95 10.45 -3.30
N TYR A 206 -7.32 9.32 -3.64
CA TYR A 206 -6.72 9.14 -4.96
C TYR A 206 -7.81 9.10 -6.04
N GLN A 207 -7.47 9.52 -7.26
CA GLN A 207 -8.44 9.62 -8.35
C GLN A 207 -9.12 8.28 -8.66
N HIS A 208 -8.34 7.20 -8.63
CA HIS A 208 -8.85 5.85 -8.85
C HIS A 208 -9.84 5.39 -7.76
N GLN A 209 -9.65 5.81 -6.50
CA GLN A 209 -10.61 5.54 -5.42
C GLN A 209 -11.92 6.30 -5.65
N LYS A 210 -11.84 7.56 -6.10
CA LYS A 210 -13.03 8.36 -6.44
C LYS A 210 -13.83 7.70 -7.57
N GLN A 211 -13.16 7.26 -8.62
CA GLN A 211 -13.80 6.54 -9.74
C GLN A 211 -14.50 5.26 -9.25
N LEU A 212 -13.81 4.45 -8.43
CA LEU A 212 -14.40 3.23 -7.86
C LEU A 212 -15.64 3.54 -7.02
N PHE A 213 -15.57 4.54 -6.14
CA PHE A 213 -16.70 4.91 -5.28
C PHE A 213 -17.86 5.49 -6.08
N GLN A 214 -17.58 6.26 -7.14
CA GLN A 214 -18.61 6.75 -8.07
C GLN A 214 -19.32 5.59 -8.80
N ILE A 215 -18.58 4.57 -9.24
CA ILE A 215 -19.14 3.39 -9.92
C ILE A 215 -20.09 2.63 -9.00
N PHE A 216 -19.76 2.52 -7.72
CA PHE A 216 -20.55 1.74 -6.76
C PHE A 216 -21.59 2.54 -5.98
N LYS A 217 -21.63 3.88 -6.05
CA LYS A 217 -22.58 4.67 -5.27
C LYS A 217 -24.04 4.33 -5.64
N PHE A 218 -24.87 4.00 -4.64
CA PHE A 218 -26.30 3.83 -4.87
C PHE A 218 -26.97 5.15 -5.27
N SER A 219 -27.91 5.06 -6.21
CA SER A 219 -28.72 6.20 -6.61
C SER A 219 -29.81 6.51 -5.57
N GLU A 220 -30.21 7.77 -5.46
CA GLU A 220 -31.34 8.16 -4.61
C GLU A 220 -32.63 7.42 -4.99
N MET A 221 -32.83 7.16 -6.29
CA MET A 221 -33.95 6.36 -6.80
C MET A 221 -33.93 4.92 -6.29
N TYR A 222 -32.75 4.32 -6.12
CA TYR A 222 -32.64 2.98 -5.54
C TYR A 222 -33.07 2.97 -4.08
N TYR A 223 -32.66 3.98 -3.30
CA TYR A 223 -33.09 4.11 -1.91
C TYR A 223 -34.61 4.27 -1.78
N GLN A 224 -35.22 5.09 -2.65
CA GLN A 224 -36.68 5.23 -2.71
C GLN A 224 -37.35 3.90 -3.08
N LEU A 225 -36.82 3.19 -4.08
CA LEU A 225 -37.35 1.87 -4.46
C LEU A 225 -37.24 0.86 -3.31
N LYS A 226 -36.11 0.82 -2.62
CA LYS A 226 -35.84 -0.15 -1.53
C LYS A 226 -36.67 0.12 -0.28
N ASN A 227 -36.80 1.40 0.11
CA ASN A 227 -37.40 1.77 1.39
C ASN A 227 -38.89 2.12 1.28
N ASP A 228 -39.33 2.68 0.16
CA ASP A 228 -40.66 3.27 0.03
C ASP A 228 -41.61 2.43 -0.85
N ASN A 229 -41.09 1.51 -1.68
CA ASN A 229 -41.92 0.69 -2.56
C ASN A 229 -42.40 -0.59 -1.83
N PRO A 230 -43.72 -0.79 -1.65
CA PRO A 230 -44.25 -1.95 -0.91
C PRO A 230 -44.00 -3.29 -1.64
N TYR A 231 -43.74 -3.26 -2.94
CA TYR A 231 -43.53 -4.45 -3.77
C TYR A 231 -42.05 -4.89 -3.83
N PHE A 232 -41.12 -4.13 -3.23
CA PHE A 232 -39.68 -4.38 -3.36
C PHE A 232 -39.26 -5.76 -2.86
N ASN A 233 -39.78 -6.20 -1.71
CA ASN A 233 -39.47 -7.52 -1.16
C ASN A 233 -39.99 -8.67 -2.04
N ASN A 234 -41.04 -8.43 -2.82
CA ASN A 234 -41.66 -9.42 -3.69
C ASN A 234 -40.90 -9.59 -5.02
N ILE A 235 -39.96 -8.70 -5.35
CA ILE A 235 -39.08 -8.83 -6.53
C ILE A 235 -38.23 -10.12 -6.46
N PHE A 236 -37.90 -10.57 -5.25
CA PHE A 236 -36.93 -11.63 -4.99
C PHE A 236 -37.55 -12.94 -4.49
N ILE A 237 -38.88 -13.08 -4.54
CA ILE A 237 -39.59 -14.33 -4.19
C ILE A 237 -39.76 -15.14 -5.49
N ASN A 238 -39.43 -16.43 -5.45
CA ASN A 238 -39.41 -17.29 -6.64
C ASN A 238 -40.75 -17.29 -7.40
N GLU A 239 -40.64 -17.14 -8.72
CA GLU A 239 -41.63 -17.44 -9.74
C GLU A 239 -41.97 -18.95 -9.66
N GLN A 240 -43.06 -19.31 -8.95
CA GLN A 240 -43.72 -20.60 -9.11
C GLN A 240 -45.19 -20.35 -9.45
N SER A 241 -45.63 -21.01 -10.53
CA SER A 241 -46.92 -20.94 -11.23
C SER A 241 -47.14 -19.76 -12.18
N ASP A 242 -46.54 -19.84 -13.39
CA ASP A 242 -47.05 -19.22 -14.62
C ASP A 242 -48.22 -20.06 -15.18
N SER A 243 -49.20 -20.40 -14.34
CA SER A 243 -50.48 -20.93 -14.83
C SER A 243 -51.49 -19.81 -14.68
N ASP A 244 -51.73 -19.07 -15.77
CA ASP A 244 -52.74 -18.00 -15.88
C ASP A 244 -54.20 -18.54 -15.76
N GLU A 245 -54.38 -19.78 -15.32
CA GLU A 245 -55.68 -20.43 -15.18
C GLU A 245 -56.20 -20.19 -13.75
N ASP A 246 -57.12 -19.22 -13.61
CA ASP A 246 -57.90 -18.84 -12.42
C ASP A 246 -57.35 -17.68 -11.54
N GLU A 247 -56.83 -16.59 -12.13
CA GLU A 247 -56.42 -15.38 -11.38
C GLU A 247 -57.43 -14.22 -11.49
N ASP A 248 -57.79 -13.62 -10.35
CA ASP A 248 -58.70 -12.46 -10.29
C ASP A 248 -58.00 -11.13 -10.69
N GLU A 249 -58.77 -10.10 -11.11
CA GLU A 249 -58.22 -8.81 -11.62
C GLU A 249 -57.25 -8.11 -10.67
N GLU A 250 -57.42 -8.26 -9.35
CA GLU A 250 -56.57 -7.66 -8.33
C GLU A 250 -55.17 -8.29 -8.29
N GLU A 251 -55.08 -9.62 -8.47
CA GLU A 251 -53.84 -10.39 -8.49
C GLU A 251 -53.00 -10.06 -9.74
N LEU A 252 -53.68 -9.91 -10.88
CA LEU A 252 -53.06 -9.49 -12.14
C LEU A 252 -52.44 -8.09 -12.04
N LEU A 253 -53.12 -7.16 -11.35
CA LEU A 253 -52.63 -5.80 -11.13
C LEU A 253 -51.42 -5.77 -10.19
N GLU A 254 -51.41 -6.60 -9.15
CA GLU A 254 -50.28 -6.73 -8.23
C GLU A 254 -49.05 -7.31 -8.94
N LYS A 255 -49.20 -8.41 -9.69
CA LYS A 255 -48.13 -8.97 -10.53
C LYS A 255 -47.54 -7.95 -11.49
N LYS A 256 -48.39 -7.11 -12.10
CA LYS A 256 -47.93 -6.02 -12.99
C LYS A 256 -47.07 -4.99 -12.26
N LYS A 257 -47.44 -4.60 -11.03
CA LYS A 257 -46.65 -3.66 -10.21
C LYS A 257 -45.33 -4.26 -9.75
N ILE A 258 -45.31 -5.54 -9.36
CA ILE A 258 -44.07 -6.28 -9.04
C ILE A 258 -43.15 -6.33 -10.27
N LYS A 259 -43.68 -6.64 -11.45
CA LYS A 259 -42.92 -6.66 -12.71
C LYS A 259 -42.32 -5.29 -13.05
N GLN A 260 -43.07 -4.21 -12.84
CA GLN A 260 -42.56 -2.84 -13.02
C GLN A 260 -41.46 -2.50 -12.02
N ALA A 261 -41.62 -2.89 -10.75
CA ALA A 261 -40.60 -2.70 -9.72
C ALA A 261 -39.33 -3.50 -10.02
N LYS A 262 -39.47 -4.75 -10.51
CA LYS A 262 -38.36 -5.61 -10.98
C LYS A 262 -37.62 -4.98 -12.16
N GLN A 263 -38.33 -4.48 -13.18
CA GLN A 263 -37.71 -3.77 -14.31
C GLN A 263 -36.97 -2.50 -13.87
N LEU A 264 -37.55 -1.74 -12.93
CA LEU A 264 -36.88 -0.57 -12.37
C LEU A 264 -35.64 -0.96 -11.57
N PHE A 265 -35.72 -2.02 -10.76
CA PHE A 265 -34.57 -2.58 -10.04
C PHE A 265 -33.45 -2.98 -11.00
N GLU A 266 -33.73 -3.79 -12.03
CA GLU A 266 -32.75 -4.23 -13.03
C GLU A 266 -32.11 -3.05 -13.79
N ARG A 267 -32.85 -1.95 -13.96
CA ARG A 267 -32.31 -0.72 -14.58
C ARG A 267 -31.39 0.05 -13.63
N LEU A 268 -31.70 0.09 -12.34
CA LEU A 268 -30.95 0.83 -11.32
C LEU A 268 -29.73 0.05 -10.81
N MET A 269 -29.82 -1.29 -10.74
CA MET A 269 -28.83 -2.18 -10.17
C MET A 269 -28.20 -3.09 -11.23
N LYS A 270 -27.48 -2.46 -12.17
CA LYS A 270 -26.74 -3.22 -13.19
C LYS A 270 -25.52 -3.94 -12.60
N PRO A 271 -25.25 -5.19 -13.02
CA PRO A 271 -23.99 -5.88 -12.73
C PRO A 271 -22.78 -5.06 -13.19
N LYS A 272 -21.71 -5.06 -12.41
CA LYS A 272 -20.48 -4.31 -12.71
C LYS A 272 -19.24 -5.21 -12.59
N LEU A 273 -18.43 -5.27 -13.65
CA LEU A 273 -17.06 -5.79 -13.61
C LEU A 273 -16.09 -4.63 -13.67
N VAL A 274 -15.29 -4.45 -12.62
CA VAL A 274 -14.28 -3.39 -12.53
C VAL A 274 -12.89 -4.00 -12.62
N LEU A 275 -12.17 -3.65 -13.68
CA LEU A 275 -10.74 -3.91 -13.84
C LEU A 275 -9.98 -2.78 -13.15
N TYR A 276 -9.43 -3.04 -11.97
CA TYR A 276 -8.90 -2.02 -11.08
C TYR A 276 -7.37 -2.09 -10.94
N THR A 277 -6.71 -1.23 -11.71
CA THR A 277 -5.25 -1.11 -11.80
C THR A 277 -4.77 0.20 -11.16
N ALA A 278 -4.06 0.08 -10.05
CA ALA A 278 -3.43 1.22 -9.39
C ALA A 278 -2.07 0.82 -8.82
N PRO A 279 -1.12 1.77 -8.70
CA PRO A 279 0.18 1.47 -8.13
C PRO A 279 0.04 0.95 -6.71
N THR A 280 0.88 0.00 -6.33
CA THR A 280 0.86 -0.51 -4.96
C THR A 280 1.23 0.58 -3.96
N GLY A 281 0.53 0.62 -2.82
CA GLY A 281 0.70 1.66 -1.80
C GLY A 281 -0.28 2.84 -1.90
N THR A 282 -1.13 2.89 -2.94
CA THR A 282 -2.15 3.96 -3.09
C THR A 282 -3.53 3.60 -2.49
N GLY A 283 -3.57 2.69 -1.52
CA GLY A 283 -4.79 2.37 -0.76
C GLY A 283 -5.83 1.51 -1.48
N LYS A 284 -5.47 0.87 -2.60
CA LYS A 284 -6.31 -0.11 -3.35
C LYS A 284 -6.95 -1.16 -2.43
N THR A 285 -6.13 -1.86 -1.65
CA THR A 285 -6.55 -2.92 -0.72
C THR A 285 -7.47 -2.43 0.42
N LEU A 286 -7.50 -1.12 0.70
CA LEU A 286 -8.34 -0.52 1.76
C LEU A 286 -9.68 0.01 1.24
N SER A 287 -9.85 0.12 -0.09
CA SER A 287 -11.12 0.50 -0.73
C SER A 287 -12.34 -0.34 -0.30
N PRO A 288 -12.23 -1.66 -0.06
CA PRO A 288 -13.32 -2.48 0.50
C PRO A 288 -13.99 -1.90 1.76
N ILE A 289 -13.24 -1.25 2.64
CA ILE A 289 -13.76 -0.71 3.91
C ILE A 289 -14.79 0.40 3.65
N ALA A 290 -14.54 1.24 2.64
CA ALA A 290 -15.45 2.29 2.23
C ALA A 290 -16.68 1.74 1.49
N LEU A 291 -16.47 0.77 0.58
CA LEU A 291 -17.56 0.12 -0.14
C LEU A 291 -18.52 -0.61 0.83
N ALA A 292 -18.00 -1.13 1.93
CA ALA A 292 -18.77 -1.75 3.01
C ALA A 292 -19.69 -0.78 3.78
N SER A 293 -19.80 0.49 3.36
CA SER A 293 -20.79 1.44 3.89
C SER A 293 -22.18 1.23 3.28
N GLU A 294 -22.25 0.73 2.04
CA GLU A 294 -23.52 0.45 1.35
C GLU A 294 -23.64 -1.02 0.89
N TYR A 295 -22.52 -1.69 0.62
CA TYR A 295 -22.48 -3.07 0.13
C TYR A 295 -21.98 -4.04 1.20
N LYS A 296 -22.25 -5.32 0.98
CA LYS A 296 -21.54 -6.42 1.63
C LYS A 296 -20.33 -6.82 0.79
N ILE A 297 -19.19 -7.08 1.42
CA ILE A 297 -17.96 -7.40 0.69
C ILE A 297 -17.54 -8.83 0.96
N ILE A 298 -17.20 -9.55 -0.11
CA ILE A 298 -16.41 -10.77 -0.04
C ILE A 298 -15.03 -10.43 -0.58
N PHE A 299 -14.06 -10.30 0.32
CA PHE A 299 -12.69 -10.00 -0.01
C PHE A 299 -11.91 -11.30 -0.17
N VAL A 300 -11.48 -11.59 -1.40
CA VAL A 300 -10.66 -12.75 -1.74
C VAL A 300 -9.21 -12.30 -1.84
N CYS A 301 -8.31 -12.94 -1.10
CA CYS A 301 -6.88 -12.72 -1.24
C CYS A 301 -6.09 -14.02 -1.17
N ALA A 302 -5.11 -14.16 -2.06
CA ALA A 302 -4.19 -15.29 -2.02
C ALA A 302 -3.19 -15.21 -0.86
N ALA A 303 -2.94 -13.99 -0.36
CA ALA A 303 -1.92 -13.72 0.65
C ALA A 303 -2.54 -13.45 2.02
N ARG A 304 -2.43 -14.42 2.92
CA ARG A 304 -2.98 -14.40 4.30
C ARG A 304 -2.75 -13.10 5.07
N HIS A 305 -1.51 -12.60 5.08
CA HIS A 305 -1.15 -11.38 5.81
C HIS A 305 -1.82 -10.11 5.27
N VAL A 306 -2.19 -10.07 3.97
CA VAL A 306 -2.96 -8.96 3.38
C VAL A 306 -4.39 -8.98 3.92
N GLY A 307 -5.03 -10.15 3.92
CA GLY A 307 -6.36 -10.33 4.50
C GLY A 307 -6.39 -9.97 5.99
N LEU A 308 -5.37 -10.38 6.77
CA LEU A 308 -5.25 -10.02 8.19
C LEU A 308 -5.03 -8.52 8.40
N ALA A 309 -4.22 -7.86 7.57
CA ALA A 309 -4.03 -6.42 7.63
C ALA A 309 -5.34 -5.66 7.35
N LEU A 310 -6.08 -6.06 6.32
CA LEU A 310 -7.41 -5.50 6.03
C LEU A 310 -8.37 -5.72 7.20
N ALA A 311 -8.39 -6.93 7.77
CA ALA A 311 -9.25 -7.27 8.91
C ALA A 311 -8.96 -6.39 10.12
N LYS A 312 -7.68 -6.23 10.48
CA LYS A 312 -7.23 -5.37 11.58
C LYS A 312 -7.71 -3.94 11.39
N THR A 313 -7.56 -3.40 10.18
CA THR A 313 -8.02 -2.04 9.85
C THR A 313 -9.54 -1.92 9.93
N ALA A 314 -10.28 -2.87 9.34
CA ALA A 314 -11.73 -2.91 9.33
C ALA A 314 -12.32 -3.01 10.75
N ILE A 315 -11.80 -3.91 11.58
CA ILE A 315 -12.21 -4.08 12.99
C ILE A 315 -11.93 -2.79 13.77
N SER A 316 -10.77 -2.16 13.57
CA SER A 316 -10.39 -0.93 14.27
C SER A 316 -11.31 0.25 13.98
N VAL A 317 -11.98 0.28 12.82
CA VAL A 317 -12.97 1.30 12.46
C VAL A 317 -14.41 0.84 12.67
N GLY A 318 -14.60 -0.30 13.33
CA GLY A 318 -15.91 -0.80 13.75
C GLY A 318 -16.68 -1.60 12.69
N LYS A 319 -16.06 -1.97 11.56
CA LYS A 319 -16.71 -2.83 10.56
C LYS A 319 -16.84 -4.26 11.06
N LYS A 320 -17.96 -4.90 10.74
CA LYS A 320 -18.30 -6.26 11.19
C LYS A 320 -17.66 -7.31 10.27
N VAL A 321 -16.65 -8.01 10.76
CA VAL A 321 -15.79 -8.89 9.96
C VAL A 321 -16.04 -10.38 10.26
N ALA A 322 -15.96 -11.22 9.21
CA ALA A 322 -15.91 -12.67 9.30
C ALA A 322 -14.72 -13.24 8.52
N PHE A 323 -14.26 -14.42 8.90
CA PHE A 323 -13.11 -15.09 8.31
C PHE A 323 -13.48 -16.47 7.77
N ALA A 324 -13.09 -16.71 6.52
CA ALA A 324 -13.21 -18.00 5.84
C ALA A 324 -11.84 -18.38 5.23
N PHE A 325 -10.92 -18.83 6.09
CA PHE A 325 -9.61 -19.35 5.70
C PHE A 325 -9.55 -20.86 5.92
N GLY A 326 -9.11 -21.61 4.91
CA GLY A 326 -9.02 -23.07 4.94
C GLY A 326 -10.37 -23.76 5.18
N CYS A 327 -11.47 -23.21 4.64
CA CYS A 327 -12.82 -23.74 4.84
C CYS A 327 -13.13 -24.90 3.88
N HIS A 328 -13.82 -25.92 4.39
CA HIS A 328 -14.36 -27.04 3.62
C HIS A 328 -15.90 -27.01 3.55
N ASP A 329 -16.51 -26.25 4.45
CA ASP A 329 -17.94 -25.95 4.47
C ASP A 329 -18.23 -24.63 5.21
N ALA A 330 -19.51 -24.24 5.27
CA ALA A 330 -19.95 -23.03 5.96
C ALA A 330 -19.77 -23.07 7.49
N SER A 331 -19.66 -24.25 8.10
CA SER A 331 -19.48 -24.41 9.55
C SER A 331 -18.06 -24.06 10.01
N ASP A 332 -17.11 -23.99 9.07
CA ASP A 332 -15.73 -23.57 9.32
C ASP A 332 -15.57 -22.05 9.47
N ILE A 333 -16.55 -21.27 9.00
CA ILE A 333 -16.52 -19.81 9.05
C ILE A 333 -16.51 -19.34 10.51
N ARG A 334 -15.70 -18.31 10.80
CA ARG A 334 -15.57 -17.74 12.15
C ARG A 334 -15.92 -16.25 12.12
N LEU A 335 -16.87 -15.86 12.96
CA LEU A 335 -17.28 -14.48 13.12
C LEU A 335 -16.39 -13.78 14.14
N HIS A 336 -15.92 -12.59 13.82
CA HIS A 336 -15.32 -11.73 14.82
C HIS A 336 -16.41 -11.25 15.81
N TYR A 337 -16.02 -10.92 17.04
CA TYR A 337 -16.98 -10.59 18.10
C TYR A 337 -17.89 -9.40 17.75
N ASN A 338 -17.39 -8.44 16.97
CA ASN A 338 -18.20 -7.30 16.49
C ASN A 338 -19.26 -7.68 15.44
N ALA A 339 -19.13 -8.84 14.78
CA ALA A 339 -20.06 -9.37 13.80
C ALA A 339 -21.05 -10.39 14.39
N ALA A 340 -20.92 -10.75 15.67
CA ALA A 340 -21.78 -11.74 16.32
C ALA A 340 -23.24 -11.27 16.37
N ALA A 341 -24.13 -11.99 15.69
CA ALA A 341 -25.58 -11.76 15.74
C ALA A 341 -26.25 -12.56 16.86
N SER A 342 -25.81 -13.80 17.08
CA SER A 342 -26.36 -14.68 18.11
C SER A 342 -25.27 -15.42 18.90
N TYR A 343 -25.66 -15.92 20.07
CA TYR A 343 -24.77 -16.55 21.04
C TYR A 343 -25.37 -17.88 21.52
N PHE A 344 -24.51 -18.83 21.86
CA PHE A 344 -24.95 -20.07 22.49
C PHE A 344 -25.59 -19.76 23.83
N ARG A 345 -26.73 -20.40 24.12
CA ARG A 345 -27.43 -20.29 25.40
C ARG A 345 -27.55 -21.65 26.05
N HIS A 346 -27.49 -21.66 27.37
CA HIS A 346 -27.78 -22.82 28.18
C HIS A 346 -29.23 -23.24 27.97
N GLU A 347 -29.44 -24.31 27.23
CA GLU A 347 -30.75 -24.94 27.04
C GLU A 347 -30.80 -26.29 27.76
N TYR A 348 -31.77 -26.48 28.65
CA TYR A 348 -32.00 -27.73 29.36
C TYR A 348 -32.88 -28.67 28.54
N ASN A 349 -32.32 -29.81 28.11
CA ASN A 349 -33.10 -30.85 27.45
C ASN A 349 -33.77 -31.73 28.52
N HIS A 350 -35.10 -31.62 28.62
CA HIS A 350 -35.90 -32.36 29.61
C HIS A 350 -35.88 -33.87 29.38
N ASP A 351 -35.83 -34.35 28.14
CA ASP A 351 -35.81 -35.78 27.80
C ASP A 351 -34.48 -36.44 28.19
N LYS A 352 -33.36 -35.75 27.95
CA LYS A 352 -32.00 -36.24 28.27
C LYS A 352 -31.55 -35.87 29.69
N LYS A 353 -32.38 -35.13 30.45
CA LYS A 353 -32.06 -34.54 31.77
C LYS A 353 -30.66 -33.90 31.81
N LYS A 354 -30.31 -33.15 30.76
CA LYS A 354 -28.97 -32.60 30.57
C LYS A 354 -29.05 -31.27 29.83
N CYS A 355 -28.34 -30.27 30.33
CA CYS A 355 -28.15 -29.00 29.63
C CYS A 355 -27.17 -29.17 28.47
N SER A 356 -27.28 -28.31 27.45
CA SER A 356 -26.28 -28.14 26.38
C SER A 356 -24.85 -27.93 26.88
N CYS A 357 -24.67 -27.49 28.14
CA CYS A 357 -23.35 -27.39 28.78
C CYS A 357 -22.82 -28.72 29.36
N GLY A 358 -23.60 -29.78 29.25
CA GLY A 358 -23.26 -31.12 29.73
C GLY A 358 -23.68 -31.43 31.18
N LYS A 359 -24.23 -30.46 31.94
CA LYS A 359 -24.62 -30.67 33.35
C LYS A 359 -26.06 -31.19 33.50
N LYS A 360 -26.28 -32.15 34.40
CA LYS A 360 -27.59 -32.78 34.71
C LYS A 360 -28.53 -31.94 35.60
N GLY A 361 -28.24 -30.65 35.80
CA GLY A 361 -28.97 -29.75 36.71
C GLY A 361 -28.47 -28.32 36.60
N CYS A 362 -28.39 -27.79 35.38
CA CYS A 362 -27.86 -26.45 35.16
C CYS A 362 -28.91 -25.37 35.51
N GLY A 363 -28.72 -24.65 36.61
CA GLY A 363 -29.57 -23.51 37.00
C GLY A 363 -29.35 -22.22 36.19
N LYS A 364 -28.73 -22.32 35.00
CA LYS A 364 -28.44 -21.17 34.12
C LYS A 364 -29.26 -21.23 32.83
N ASP A 365 -30.38 -21.93 32.84
CA ASP A 365 -31.24 -22.11 31.66
C ASP A 365 -31.64 -20.75 31.06
N GLY A 366 -31.54 -20.63 29.74
CA GLY A 366 -31.72 -19.39 28.97
C GLY A 366 -30.54 -18.40 29.01
N GLN A 367 -29.54 -18.56 29.88
CA GLN A 367 -28.39 -17.64 29.95
C GLN A 367 -27.35 -17.94 28.86
N PRO A 368 -26.61 -16.94 28.36
CA PRO A 368 -25.55 -17.16 27.38
C PRO A 368 -24.37 -17.92 27.99
N PHE A 369 -23.76 -18.78 27.18
CA PHE A 369 -22.47 -19.38 27.50
C PHE A 369 -21.40 -18.28 27.55
N LYS A 370 -20.70 -18.18 28.68
CA LYS A 370 -19.59 -17.23 28.87
C LYS A 370 -18.29 -17.99 29.10
N TYR A 371 -17.23 -17.51 28.46
CA TYR A 371 -15.86 -17.93 28.73
C TYR A 371 -15.36 -17.32 30.05
N LYS A 372 -14.18 -17.75 30.51
CA LYS A 372 -13.59 -17.29 31.78
C LYS A 372 -13.28 -15.79 31.80
N ASP A 373 -13.02 -15.21 30.63
CA ASP A 373 -12.78 -13.78 30.40
C ASP A 373 -14.08 -12.95 30.33
N GLY A 374 -15.25 -13.59 30.45
CA GLY A 374 -16.56 -12.95 30.38
C GLY A 374 -17.14 -12.80 28.97
N LYS A 375 -16.37 -13.09 27.91
CA LYS A 375 -16.87 -13.05 26.51
C LYS A 375 -17.93 -14.14 26.30
N MET A 376 -18.96 -13.83 25.52
CA MET A 376 -20.02 -14.80 25.19
C MET A 376 -19.59 -15.70 24.03
N LYS A 377 -19.98 -16.98 24.07
CA LYS A 377 -19.71 -17.93 22.98
C LYS A 377 -20.61 -17.64 21.79
N ILE A 378 -20.00 -17.23 20.68
CA ILE A 378 -20.68 -16.83 19.44
C ILE A 378 -21.22 -18.07 18.72
N LYS A 379 -22.41 -17.93 18.11
CA LYS A 379 -22.96 -18.84 17.11
C LYS A 379 -22.51 -18.38 15.72
N ASN A 380 -21.58 -19.12 15.10
CA ASN A 380 -20.97 -18.73 13.82
C ASN A 380 -21.86 -19.05 12.60
N ASP A 381 -22.97 -19.76 12.80
CA ASP A 381 -23.97 -20.10 11.78
C ASP A 381 -24.94 -18.95 11.46
N ASP A 382 -24.88 -17.83 12.19
CA ASP A 382 -25.70 -16.64 11.97
C ASP A 382 -24.86 -15.45 11.51
N GLY A 383 -24.72 -15.32 10.20
CA GLY A 383 -23.91 -14.32 9.52
C GLY A 383 -24.64 -13.02 9.19
N SER A 384 -25.86 -12.82 9.70
CA SER A 384 -26.74 -11.68 9.35
C SER A 384 -26.10 -10.30 9.55
N ASN A 385 -25.16 -10.20 10.48
CA ASN A 385 -24.46 -8.96 10.81
C ASN A 385 -23.17 -8.73 10.01
N VAL A 386 -22.67 -9.70 9.24
CA VAL A 386 -21.38 -9.59 8.53
C VAL A 386 -21.45 -8.47 7.49
N GLU A 387 -20.45 -7.60 7.47
CA GLU A 387 -20.26 -6.55 6.45
C GLU A 387 -19.12 -6.90 5.49
N ILE A 388 -18.04 -7.48 6.01
CA ILE A 388 -16.87 -7.88 5.23
C ILE A 388 -16.52 -9.33 5.59
N MET A 389 -16.60 -10.21 4.60
CA MET A 389 -16.12 -11.60 4.65
C MET A 389 -14.74 -11.66 4.01
N ILE A 390 -13.73 -12.09 4.76
CA ILE A 390 -12.34 -12.21 4.27
C ILE A 390 -12.03 -13.70 4.07
N CYS A 391 -11.58 -14.06 2.87
CA CYS A 391 -11.34 -15.45 2.52
C CYS A 391 -10.12 -15.64 1.62
N ASP A 392 -9.61 -16.87 1.60
CA ASP A 392 -8.67 -17.33 0.58
C ASP A 392 -9.41 -17.79 -0.69
N ILE A 393 -8.63 -18.08 -1.74
CA ILE A 393 -9.15 -18.56 -3.04
C ILE A 393 -10.00 -19.83 -2.86
N LYS A 394 -9.53 -20.82 -2.11
CA LYS A 394 -10.20 -22.12 -1.95
C LYS A 394 -11.54 -21.99 -1.21
N SER A 395 -11.62 -21.04 -0.29
CA SER A 395 -12.76 -20.85 0.62
C SER A 395 -13.86 -19.97 0.02
N TYR A 396 -13.62 -19.33 -1.12
CA TYR A 396 -14.53 -18.33 -1.70
C TYR A 396 -15.95 -18.85 -1.91
N LEU A 397 -16.14 -20.05 -2.48
CA LEU A 397 -17.48 -20.55 -2.77
C LEU A 397 -18.29 -20.80 -1.49
N TYR A 398 -17.65 -21.25 -0.41
CA TYR A 398 -18.29 -21.40 0.90
C TYR A 398 -18.65 -20.04 1.50
N ALA A 399 -17.73 -19.08 1.42
CA ALA A 399 -17.94 -17.70 1.86
C ALA A 399 -19.09 -17.02 1.10
N MET A 400 -19.16 -17.22 -0.22
CA MET A 400 -20.23 -16.72 -1.09
C MET A 400 -21.58 -17.29 -0.70
N ASN A 401 -21.69 -18.62 -0.61
CA ASN A 401 -22.94 -19.27 -0.24
C ASN A 401 -23.42 -18.84 1.15
N TYR A 402 -22.51 -18.72 2.11
CA TYR A 402 -22.81 -18.21 3.45
C TYR A 402 -23.30 -16.76 3.40
N MET A 403 -22.64 -15.87 2.67
CA MET A 403 -23.09 -14.48 2.56
C MET A 403 -24.46 -14.39 1.87
N CYS A 404 -24.70 -15.18 0.83
CA CYS A 404 -25.99 -15.22 0.13
C CYS A 404 -27.14 -15.78 0.97
N SER A 405 -26.89 -16.66 1.95
CA SER A 405 -27.97 -17.16 2.81
C SER A 405 -28.57 -16.08 3.72
N PHE A 406 -27.82 -15.00 3.98
CA PHE A 406 -28.29 -13.86 4.79
C PHE A 406 -28.61 -12.61 3.97
N ASN A 407 -28.17 -12.53 2.72
CA ASN A 407 -28.32 -11.36 1.85
C ASN A 407 -29.00 -11.78 0.54
N LYS A 408 -30.31 -11.52 0.43
CA LYS A 408 -31.14 -11.96 -0.71
C LYS A 408 -30.83 -11.21 -2.01
N ILE A 409 -30.40 -9.96 -1.91
CA ILE A 409 -30.12 -9.09 -3.07
C ILE A 409 -28.64 -9.23 -3.42
N ARG A 410 -28.33 -10.01 -4.46
CA ARG A 410 -26.95 -10.32 -4.83
C ARG A 410 -26.20 -9.11 -5.35
N GLU A 411 -26.92 -8.17 -5.96
CA GLU A 411 -26.42 -6.88 -6.44
C GLU A 411 -25.98 -5.95 -5.30
N GLU A 412 -26.28 -6.26 -4.03
CA GLU A 412 -25.75 -5.54 -2.86
C GLU A 412 -24.48 -6.19 -2.29
N ILE A 413 -23.96 -7.23 -2.95
CA ILE A 413 -22.72 -7.91 -2.57
C ILE A 413 -21.66 -7.62 -3.64
N ILE A 414 -20.43 -7.35 -3.22
CA ILE A 414 -19.26 -7.19 -4.10
C ILE A 414 -18.28 -8.32 -3.84
N LEU A 415 -17.92 -9.06 -4.89
CA LEU A 415 -16.69 -9.84 -4.92
C LEU A 415 -15.53 -8.88 -5.17
N TYR A 416 -14.71 -8.66 -4.15
CA TYR A 416 -13.47 -7.90 -4.28
C TYR A 416 -12.29 -8.89 -4.29
N TRP A 417 -11.76 -9.18 -5.48
CA TRP A 417 -10.65 -10.11 -5.66
C TRP A 417 -9.33 -9.33 -5.76
N ASP A 418 -8.51 -9.43 -4.72
CA ASP A 418 -7.18 -8.80 -4.68
C ASP A 418 -6.10 -9.75 -5.22
N GLU A 419 -5.29 -9.24 -6.13
CA GLU A 419 -4.25 -9.96 -6.88
C GLU A 419 -4.77 -11.23 -7.59
N PRO A 420 -5.82 -11.15 -8.43
CA PRO A 420 -6.37 -12.29 -9.19
C PRO A 420 -5.38 -12.85 -10.22
N THR A 421 -4.31 -12.13 -10.53
CA THR A 421 -3.28 -12.52 -11.49
C THR A 421 -2.18 -13.38 -10.89
N ILE A 422 -2.19 -13.59 -9.57
CA ILE A 422 -1.22 -14.46 -8.91
C ILE A 422 -1.28 -15.86 -9.53
N THR A 423 -0.11 -16.43 -9.81
CA THR A 423 0.07 -17.76 -10.44
C THR A 423 -0.33 -17.87 -11.92
N LEU A 424 -0.85 -16.80 -12.54
CA LEU A 424 -1.16 -16.82 -13.98
C LEU A 424 0.10 -16.75 -14.85
N ASP A 425 1.27 -16.50 -14.27
CA ASP A 425 2.58 -16.57 -14.93
C ASP A 425 3.08 -18.01 -15.15
N TYR A 426 2.49 -19.00 -14.47
CA TYR A 426 2.82 -20.42 -14.65
C TYR A 426 2.02 -21.02 -15.81
N GLU A 427 2.60 -22.01 -16.49
CA GLU A 427 1.87 -22.78 -17.50
C GLU A 427 0.75 -23.61 -16.88
N THR A 428 1.03 -24.23 -15.74
CA THR A 428 0.06 -24.95 -14.91
C THR A 428 0.35 -24.68 -13.44
N HIS A 429 -0.69 -24.42 -12.65
CA HIS A 429 -0.58 -24.28 -11.20
C HIS A 429 -1.77 -24.96 -10.51
N GLU A 430 -1.60 -25.42 -9.27
CA GLU A 430 -2.68 -26.08 -8.52
C GLU A 430 -3.95 -25.22 -8.50
N HIS A 431 -3.82 -23.91 -8.23
CA HIS A 431 -4.92 -22.94 -8.16
C HIS A 431 -5.62 -22.60 -9.47
N HIS A 432 -5.08 -22.99 -10.63
CA HIS A 432 -5.75 -22.67 -11.89
C HIS A 432 -7.15 -23.28 -11.93
N LYS A 433 -7.30 -24.50 -11.40
CA LYS A 433 -8.60 -25.17 -11.30
C LYS A 433 -9.53 -24.47 -10.32
N GLU A 434 -9.02 -23.99 -9.19
CA GLU A 434 -9.83 -23.24 -8.22
C GLU A 434 -10.26 -21.88 -8.78
N ILE A 435 -9.38 -21.15 -9.48
CA ILE A 435 -9.70 -19.88 -10.14
C ILE A 435 -10.85 -20.08 -11.13
N GLN A 436 -10.76 -21.09 -11.98
CA GLN A 436 -11.80 -21.41 -12.96
C GLN A 436 -13.11 -21.84 -12.29
N ASN A 437 -13.04 -22.63 -11.21
CA ASN A 437 -14.23 -23.00 -10.43
C ASN A 437 -14.89 -21.78 -9.78
N ILE A 438 -14.11 -20.86 -9.21
CA ILE A 438 -14.60 -19.61 -8.62
C ILE A 438 -15.35 -18.82 -9.68
N TRP A 439 -14.72 -18.58 -10.83
CA TRP A 439 -15.31 -17.80 -11.90
C TRP A 439 -16.59 -18.44 -12.43
N SER A 440 -16.53 -19.74 -12.76
CA SER A 440 -17.65 -20.53 -13.31
C SER A 440 -18.84 -20.59 -12.34
N LYS A 441 -18.60 -20.76 -11.03
CA LYS A 441 -19.67 -20.94 -10.02
C LYS A 441 -20.07 -19.67 -9.28
N ASN A 442 -19.35 -18.56 -9.48
CA ASN A 442 -19.68 -17.28 -8.86
C ASN A 442 -21.09 -16.80 -9.28
N ILE A 443 -21.92 -16.42 -8.32
CA ILE A 443 -23.26 -15.86 -8.57
C ILE A 443 -23.37 -14.38 -8.18
N ILE A 444 -22.27 -13.76 -7.75
CA ILE A 444 -22.20 -12.35 -7.37
C ILE A 444 -21.93 -11.49 -8.62
N PRO A 445 -22.87 -10.59 -9.00
CA PRO A 445 -22.80 -9.84 -10.26
C PRO A 445 -21.81 -8.66 -10.24
N ASN A 446 -21.50 -8.14 -9.06
CA ASN A 446 -20.55 -7.04 -8.89
C ASN A 446 -19.18 -7.58 -8.50
N ILE A 447 -18.22 -7.42 -9.41
CA ILE A 447 -16.87 -7.99 -9.30
C ILE A 447 -15.85 -6.87 -9.45
N VAL A 448 -14.88 -6.80 -8.55
CA VAL A 448 -13.70 -5.94 -8.66
C VAL A 448 -12.47 -6.85 -8.73
N LEU A 449 -11.78 -6.84 -9.88
CA LEU A 449 -10.49 -7.49 -10.08
C LEU A 449 -9.38 -6.46 -9.84
N SER A 450 -8.59 -6.65 -8.79
CA SER A 450 -7.68 -5.63 -8.26
C SER A 450 -6.22 -6.10 -8.33
N SER A 451 -5.46 -5.70 -9.36
CA SER A 451 -4.02 -5.99 -9.49
C SER A 451 -3.25 -4.86 -10.16
N ALA A 452 -1.96 -4.74 -9.87
CA ALA A 452 -1.08 -3.79 -10.56
C ALA A 452 -0.69 -4.27 -11.99
N THR A 453 -0.81 -5.57 -12.28
CA THR A 453 -0.48 -6.15 -13.60
C THR A 453 -1.69 -6.67 -14.35
N LEU A 454 -2.89 -6.25 -13.93
CA LEU A 454 -4.10 -6.69 -14.60
C LEU A 454 -4.03 -6.37 -16.11
N PRO A 455 -4.32 -7.34 -16.99
CA PRO A 455 -4.39 -7.11 -18.43
C PRO A 455 -5.37 -5.99 -18.79
N LEU A 456 -5.13 -5.34 -19.94
CA LEU A 456 -6.07 -4.34 -20.45
C LEU A 456 -7.35 -5.02 -20.91
N GLU A 457 -8.48 -4.30 -20.89
CA GLU A 457 -9.78 -4.84 -21.33
C GLU A 457 -9.72 -5.47 -22.73
N ALA A 458 -8.98 -4.85 -23.66
CA ALA A 458 -8.81 -5.34 -25.03
C ALA A 458 -8.03 -6.67 -25.11
N ASP A 459 -7.27 -7.01 -24.07
CA ASP A 459 -6.43 -8.20 -24.04
C ASP A 459 -7.14 -9.43 -23.46
N ILE A 460 -8.29 -9.24 -22.80
CA ILE A 460 -9.06 -10.31 -22.13
C ILE A 460 -10.50 -10.47 -22.68
N PRO A 461 -10.70 -10.57 -24.01
CA PRO A 461 -12.03 -10.57 -24.60
C PRO A 461 -12.90 -11.75 -24.13
N GLU A 462 -12.30 -12.93 -23.90
CA GLU A 462 -13.04 -14.12 -23.49
C GLU A 462 -13.61 -13.94 -22.07
N THR A 463 -12.79 -13.45 -21.15
CA THR A 463 -13.21 -13.13 -19.78
C THR A 463 -14.35 -12.11 -19.76
N ILE A 464 -14.27 -11.07 -20.59
CA ILE A 464 -15.31 -10.05 -20.67
C ILE A 464 -16.60 -10.58 -21.29
N SER A 465 -16.49 -11.42 -22.32
CA SER A 465 -17.63 -12.04 -23.00
C SER A 465 -18.39 -12.98 -22.05
N ASP A 466 -17.66 -13.85 -21.34
CA ASP A 466 -18.23 -14.79 -20.38
C ASP A 466 -18.89 -14.07 -19.18
N TYR A 467 -18.29 -12.99 -18.67
CA TYR A 467 -18.94 -12.15 -17.66
C TYR A 467 -20.28 -11.59 -18.15
N LYS A 468 -20.32 -11.06 -19.37
CA LYS A 468 -21.53 -10.44 -19.95
C LYS A 468 -22.61 -11.46 -20.30
N SER A 469 -22.24 -12.68 -20.70
CA SER A 469 -23.21 -13.76 -20.92
C SER A 469 -23.84 -14.20 -19.60
N LYS A 470 -23.04 -14.30 -18.54
CA LYS A 470 -23.47 -14.74 -17.22
C LYS A 470 -24.34 -13.71 -16.49
N PHE A 471 -23.98 -12.42 -16.59
CA PHE A 471 -24.68 -11.34 -15.92
C PHE A 471 -25.29 -10.38 -16.94
N ARG A 472 -26.57 -10.60 -17.26
CA ARG A 472 -27.32 -9.83 -18.26
C ARG A 472 -27.28 -8.33 -17.95
N GLY A 473 -26.92 -7.54 -18.97
CA GLY A 473 -26.80 -6.09 -18.84
C GLY A 473 -25.56 -5.62 -18.08
N GLY A 474 -24.60 -6.51 -17.83
CA GLY A 474 -23.36 -6.21 -17.12
C GLY A 474 -22.49 -5.16 -17.81
N GLN A 475 -21.92 -4.29 -16.99
CA GLN A 475 -21.09 -3.16 -17.42
C GLN A 475 -19.63 -3.41 -17.02
N VAL A 476 -18.70 -3.12 -17.93
CA VAL A 476 -17.27 -3.25 -17.70
C VAL A 476 -16.68 -1.85 -17.52
N TYR A 477 -15.86 -1.69 -16.49
CA TYR A 477 -15.17 -0.45 -16.18
C TYR A 477 -13.68 -0.73 -16.01
N SER A 478 -12.84 0.06 -16.68
CA SER A 478 -11.39 0.04 -16.47
C SER A 478 -10.96 1.27 -15.68
N ILE A 479 -10.33 1.05 -14.53
CA ILE A 479 -9.76 2.08 -13.67
C ILE A 479 -8.25 1.92 -13.71
N VAL A 480 -7.54 2.91 -14.26
CA VAL A 480 -6.07 2.92 -14.34
C VAL A 480 -5.54 4.20 -13.69
N SER A 481 -4.66 4.07 -12.70
CA SER A 481 -3.88 5.18 -12.15
C SER A 481 -2.40 4.94 -12.33
N HIS A 482 -1.67 6.01 -12.60
CA HIS A 482 -0.21 6.05 -12.71
C HIS A 482 0.40 7.09 -11.76
N ASP A 483 -0.34 7.49 -10.72
CA ASP A 483 0.08 8.53 -9.78
C ASP A 483 1.45 8.17 -9.16
N CYS A 484 2.43 9.04 -9.37
CA CYS A 484 3.76 8.91 -8.79
C CYS A 484 4.18 10.21 -8.09
N GLU A 485 4.65 10.06 -6.85
CA GLU A 485 5.12 11.20 -6.04
C GLU A 485 6.64 11.28 -5.97
N LYS A 486 7.33 10.22 -6.45
CA LYS A 486 8.78 10.12 -6.56
C LYS A 486 9.17 9.11 -7.64
N SER A 487 10.22 9.40 -8.39
CA SER A 487 10.83 8.51 -9.36
C SER A 487 11.67 7.41 -8.70
N ILE A 488 11.74 6.25 -9.36
CA ILE A 488 12.56 5.13 -8.94
C ILE A 488 13.46 4.74 -10.12
N PRO A 489 14.71 5.22 -10.18
CA PRO A 489 15.58 4.98 -11.33
C PRO A 489 15.85 3.49 -11.56
N ILE A 490 15.72 3.07 -12.82
CA ILE A 490 16.24 1.80 -13.32
C ILE A 490 17.72 1.99 -13.62
N VAL A 491 18.55 1.13 -13.05
CA VAL A 491 20.01 1.13 -13.21
C VAL A 491 20.43 -0.18 -13.87
N ASN A 492 21.17 -0.09 -14.97
CA ASN A 492 21.66 -1.23 -15.72
C ASN A 492 22.87 -1.92 -15.08
N CYS A 493 23.35 -3.00 -15.71
CA CYS A 493 24.50 -3.76 -15.21
C CYS A 493 25.80 -2.96 -15.14
N GLU A 494 25.91 -1.86 -15.90
CA GLU A 494 27.06 -0.94 -15.92
C GLU A 494 26.94 0.20 -14.90
N ASN A 495 25.89 0.19 -14.07
CA ASN A 495 25.54 1.22 -13.11
C ASN A 495 25.12 2.56 -13.73
N ASN A 496 24.57 2.56 -14.94
CA ASN A 496 24.00 3.74 -15.59
C ASN A 496 22.47 3.74 -15.50
N VAL A 497 21.84 4.92 -15.39
CA VAL A 497 20.37 5.07 -15.49
C VAL A 497 19.89 4.65 -16.88
N GLU A 498 18.82 3.88 -16.97
CA GLU A 498 18.18 3.49 -18.23
C GLU A 498 16.85 4.23 -18.46
N LEU A 499 16.70 4.78 -19.66
CA LEU A 499 15.50 5.42 -20.19
C LEU A 499 15.38 5.11 -21.68
N PRO A 500 14.21 5.27 -22.32
CA PRO A 500 14.04 5.00 -23.75
C PRO A 500 15.11 5.66 -24.63
N HIS A 501 15.42 6.94 -24.36
CA HIS A 501 16.42 7.69 -25.12
C HIS A 501 17.87 7.26 -24.90
N LEU A 502 18.15 6.58 -23.79
CA LEU A 502 19.48 6.03 -23.46
C LEU A 502 19.64 4.61 -23.98
N ARG A 503 18.55 3.93 -24.34
CA ARG A 503 18.57 2.52 -24.69
C ARG A 503 18.54 2.26 -26.19
N TYR A 504 17.65 2.94 -26.91
CA TYR A 504 17.36 2.60 -28.30
C TYR A 504 18.08 3.52 -29.28
N SER A 505 19.15 3.02 -29.91
CA SER A 505 19.78 3.72 -31.03
C SER A 505 18.88 3.75 -32.27
N ASP A 506 18.07 2.73 -32.48
CA ASP A 506 17.10 2.65 -33.58
C ASP A 506 15.81 3.41 -33.25
N TYR A 507 15.43 4.36 -34.10
CA TYR A 507 14.27 5.22 -33.91
C TYR A 507 12.94 4.44 -33.92
N ASN A 508 12.80 3.39 -34.75
CA ASN A 508 11.55 2.61 -34.81
C ASN A 508 11.35 1.79 -33.51
N LYS A 509 12.43 1.25 -32.95
CA LYS A 509 12.41 0.59 -31.65
C LYS A 509 12.10 1.57 -30.52
N LEU A 510 12.63 2.79 -30.59
CA LEU A 510 12.26 3.87 -29.67
C LEU A 510 10.75 4.15 -29.75
N GLN A 511 10.19 4.38 -30.94
CA GLN A 511 8.76 4.65 -31.11
C GLN A 511 7.89 3.49 -30.61
N SER A 512 8.31 2.24 -30.83
CA SER A 512 7.64 1.06 -30.30
C SER A 512 7.63 1.05 -28.76
N CYS A 513 8.75 1.43 -28.14
CA CYS A 513 8.85 1.59 -26.68
C CYS A 513 7.95 2.72 -26.18
N VAL A 514 7.91 3.87 -26.86
CA VAL A 514 7.09 5.00 -26.44
C VAL A 514 5.60 4.65 -26.50
N SER A 515 5.15 4.02 -27.58
CA SER A 515 3.79 3.49 -27.71
C SER A 515 3.45 2.49 -26.59
N HIS A 516 4.39 1.61 -26.24
CA HIS A 516 4.22 0.70 -25.10
C HIS A 516 4.07 1.47 -23.77
N CYS A 517 4.92 2.46 -23.50
CA CYS A 517 4.83 3.27 -22.28
C CYS A 517 3.53 4.09 -22.20
N ARG A 518 2.98 4.56 -23.33
CA ARG A 518 1.67 5.22 -23.38
C ARG A 518 0.53 4.28 -22.98
N ASN A 519 0.59 3.03 -23.40
CA ASN A 519 -0.39 2.02 -23.01
C ASN A 519 -0.25 1.59 -21.54
N TYR A 520 0.96 1.70 -20.97
CA TYR A 520 1.29 1.32 -19.59
C TYR A 520 1.92 2.47 -18.82
N MET A 521 1.16 3.55 -18.60
CA MET A 521 1.63 4.77 -17.93
C MET A 521 2.23 4.54 -16.53
N THR A 522 1.88 3.42 -15.86
CA THR A 522 2.47 3.03 -14.57
C THR A 522 3.99 2.83 -14.63
N LEU A 523 4.55 2.53 -15.81
CA LEU A 523 5.99 2.42 -16.03
C LEU A 523 6.73 3.74 -15.84
N LEU A 524 6.06 4.88 -16.05
CA LEU A 524 6.66 6.20 -15.89
C LEU A 524 7.17 6.44 -14.48
N ARG A 525 6.64 5.74 -13.46
CA ARG A 525 7.18 5.79 -12.09
C ARG A 525 8.68 5.46 -12.05
N TYR A 526 9.16 4.60 -12.94
CA TYR A 526 10.55 4.15 -12.97
C TYR A 526 11.48 5.01 -13.83
N PHE A 527 10.93 6.06 -14.45
CA PHE A 527 11.71 7.00 -15.22
C PHE A 527 12.36 7.99 -14.27
N ASP A 528 13.69 8.02 -14.26
CA ASP A 528 14.46 8.98 -13.46
C ASP A 528 14.12 10.40 -13.88
N LEU A 529 13.64 11.21 -12.94
CA LEU A 529 13.17 12.55 -13.26
C LEU A 529 14.33 13.47 -13.67
N LYS A 530 15.54 13.28 -13.13
CA LYS A 530 16.70 14.12 -13.47
C LYS A 530 17.14 13.90 -14.90
N GLU A 531 17.24 12.65 -15.34
CA GLU A 531 17.58 12.32 -16.73
C GLU A 531 16.48 12.73 -17.71
N VAL A 532 15.20 12.63 -17.32
CA VAL A 532 14.08 13.16 -18.13
C VAL A 532 14.19 14.68 -18.31
N ILE A 533 14.43 15.43 -17.23
CA ILE A 533 14.59 16.89 -17.31
C ILE A 533 15.76 17.27 -18.21
N LYS A 534 16.93 16.62 -18.04
CA LYS A 534 18.10 16.87 -18.91
C LYS A 534 17.80 16.66 -20.38
N PHE A 535 17.01 15.64 -20.70
CA PHE A 535 16.61 15.36 -22.06
C PHE A 535 15.72 16.47 -22.64
N ILE A 536 14.67 16.84 -21.91
CA ILE A 536 13.72 17.87 -22.34
C ILE A 536 14.44 19.21 -22.51
N SER A 537 15.26 19.61 -21.52
CA SER A 537 16.04 20.86 -21.58
C SER A 537 16.97 20.90 -22.79
N PHE A 538 17.67 19.80 -23.09
CA PHE A 538 18.54 19.75 -24.27
C PHE A 538 17.77 19.90 -25.59
N VAL A 539 16.58 19.30 -25.68
CA VAL A 539 15.73 19.42 -26.87
C VAL A 539 15.18 20.84 -27.02
N ASP A 540 14.73 21.45 -25.93
CA ASP A 540 14.20 22.82 -25.90
C ASP A 540 15.25 23.87 -26.29
N GLU A 541 16.52 23.67 -25.91
CA GLU A 541 17.64 24.56 -26.24
C GLU A 541 18.18 24.38 -27.68
N THR A 542 17.79 23.32 -28.39
CA THR A 542 18.37 22.96 -29.68
C THR A 542 17.33 23.02 -30.81
N GLU A 543 17.46 24.03 -31.68
CA GLU A 543 16.56 24.24 -32.82
C GLU A 543 16.54 23.05 -33.80
N GLY A 544 15.35 22.76 -34.34
CA GLY A 544 15.16 21.80 -35.45
C GLY A 544 15.28 20.32 -35.08
N LEU A 545 15.14 19.97 -33.79
CA LEU A 545 15.03 18.58 -33.32
C LEU A 545 13.60 18.03 -33.38
N VAL A 546 12.60 18.90 -33.36
CA VAL A 546 11.17 18.60 -33.52
C VAL A 546 10.63 19.38 -34.74
N PRO A 547 9.49 18.97 -35.34
CA PRO A 547 8.83 19.72 -36.40
C PRO A 547 8.57 21.19 -35.99
N GLU A 548 8.79 22.13 -36.92
CA GLU A 548 8.61 23.58 -36.68
C GLU A 548 7.20 23.92 -36.18
N ASP A 549 6.17 23.19 -36.65
CA ASP A 549 4.77 23.38 -36.22
C ASP A 549 4.49 22.88 -34.79
N LYS A 550 5.43 22.14 -34.19
CA LYS A 550 5.35 21.60 -32.83
C LYS A 550 6.31 22.24 -31.84
N GLU A 551 7.30 22.99 -32.30
CA GLU A 551 8.37 23.54 -31.47
C GLU A 551 7.85 24.41 -30.33
N ASN A 552 6.90 25.32 -30.61
CA ASN A 552 6.28 26.14 -29.56
C ASN A 552 5.40 25.30 -28.61
N ASP A 553 4.61 24.37 -29.15
CA ASP A 553 3.69 23.53 -28.36
C ASP A 553 4.43 22.61 -27.39
N LEU A 554 5.65 22.18 -27.74
CA LEU A 554 6.54 21.34 -26.95
C LEU A 554 7.58 22.13 -26.16
N SER A 555 7.54 23.47 -26.21
CA SER A 555 8.50 24.28 -25.46
C SER A 555 8.22 24.22 -23.96
N ILE A 556 9.28 24.30 -23.16
CA ILE A 556 9.18 24.37 -21.68
C ILE A 556 8.36 25.60 -21.27
N GLU A 557 8.60 26.75 -21.90
CA GLU A 557 7.92 28.00 -21.57
C GLU A 557 6.40 27.88 -21.79
N TYR A 558 5.95 27.27 -22.89
CA TYR A 558 4.53 27.10 -23.19
C TYR A 558 3.86 26.08 -22.26
N LYS A 559 4.47 24.90 -22.07
CA LYS A 559 3.88 23.82 -21.26
C LYS A 559 3.72 24.20 -19.78
N TYR A 560 4.59 25.06 -19.26
CA TYR A 560 4.69 25.36 -17.83
C TYR A 560 4.48 26.84 -17.46
N ASP A 561 3.88 27.67 -18.33
CA ASP A 561 3.45 29.04 -17.99
C ASP A 561 2.56 29.05 -16.73
N ASP A 562 1.66 28.07 -16.60
CA ASP A 562 1.06 27.73 -15.31
C ASP A 562 1.95 26.72 -14.56
N LEU A 563 2.60 27.19 -13.50
CA LEU A 563 3.43 26.38 -12.61
C LEU A 563 2.66 25.25 -11.90
N SER A 564 1.31 25.24 -11.95
CA SER A 564 0.52 24.09 -11.49
C SER A 564 0.77 22.83 -12.33
N ASN A 565 1.14 23.02 -13.61
CA ASN A 565 1.54 21.96 -14.53
C ASN A 565 2.97 21.45 -14.28
N LEU A 566 3.80 22.17 -13.51
CA LEU A 566 5.18 21.76 -13.22
C LEU A 566 5.21 20.68 -12.14
N ASN A 567 4.77 19.47 -12.49
CA ASN A 567 4.71 18.30 -11.61
C ASN A 567 5.29 17.05 -12.31
N ILE A 568 5.56 15.97 -11.55
CA ILE A 568 6.26 14.78 -12.06
C ILE A 568 5.53 14.14 -13.25
N ASN A 569 4.21 14.01 -13.17
CA ASN A 569 3.42 13.35 -14.21
C ASN A 569 3.47 14.16 -15.51
N SER A 570 3.20 15.47 -15.43
CA SER A 570 3.26 16.36 -16.60
C SER A 570 4.64 16.41 -17.25
N ILE A 571 5.73 16.37 -16.47
CA ILE A 571 7.10 16.33 -16.99
C ILE A 571 7.37 15.01 -17.74
N LYS A 572 6.90 13.88 -17.21
CA LYS A 572 7.10 12.57 -17.85
C LYS A 572 6.19 12.34 -19.05
N GLU A 573 4.99 12.91 -19.05
CA GLU A 573 4.12 12.95 -20.23
C GLU A 573 4.72 13.80 -21.33
N HIS A 574 5.26 14.98 -20.98
CA HIS A 574 5.97 15.85 -21.91
C HIS A 574 7.19 15.14 -22.52
N TYR A 575 7.94 14.38 -21.72
CA TYR A 575 9.04 13.55 -22.21
C TYR A 575 8.62 12.57 -23.31
N LEU A 576 7.52 11.83 -23.10
CA LEU A 576 7.01 10.91 -24.12
C LEU A 576 6.55 11.66 -25.37
N GLU A 577 5.88 12.81 -25.19
CA GLU A 577 5.42 13.65 -26.30
C GLU A 577 6.58 14.17 -27.15
N ILE A 578 7.69 14.59 -26.53
CA ILE A 578 8.90 14.97 -27.27
C ILE A 578 9.44 13.77 -28.04
N LEU A 579 9.61 12.60 -27.39
CA LEU A 579 10.14 11.42 -28.08
C LEU A 579 9.31 11.00 -29.30
N GLU A 580 7.98 11.13 -29.24
CA GLU A 580 7.06 10.87 -30.36
C GLU A 580 7.27 11.82 -31.54
N ASN A 581 7.76 13.03 -31.28
CA ASN A 581 7.85 14.11 -32.27
C ASN A 581 9.28 14.44 -32.67
N ILE A 582 10.31 13.71 -32.23
CA ILE A 582 11.68 13.95 -32.71
C ILE A 582 11.78 13.64 -34.20
N VAL A 583 12.42 14.54 -34.94
CA VAL A 583 12.75 14.36 -36.36
C VAL A 583 13.66 13.14 -36.53
N PRO A 584 13.23 12.08 -37.27
CA PRO A 584 13.95 10.81 -37.36
C PRO A 584 15.42 10.94 -37.79
N GLU A 585 15.71 11.85 -38.73
CA GLU A 585 17.06 12.07 -39.27
C GLU A 585 18.02 12.66 -38.24
N LYS A 586 17.51 13.25 -37.15
CA LYS A 586 18.30 13.84 -36.07
C LYS A 586 18.57 12.86 -34.92
N TRP A 587 17.86 11.74 -34.87
CA TRP A 587 17.91 10.80 -33.74
C TRP A 587 19.31 10.25 -33.48
N ASP A 588 20.03 9.84 -34.52
CA ASP A 588 21.39 9.28 -34.38
C ASP A 588 22.37 10.24 -33.70
N ILE A 589 22.25 11.54 -33.98
CA ILE A 589 23.09 12.58 -33.39
C ILE A 589 22.75 12.74 -31.91
N LEU A 590 21.45 12.84 -31.61
CA LEU A 590 20.93 13.00 -30.27
C LEU A 590 21.29 11.79 -29.39
N TYR A 591 21.08 10.57 -29.88
CA TYR A 591 21.46 9.35 -29.18
C TYR A 591 22.95 9.32 -28.84
N LYS A 592 23.83 9.62 -29.82
CA LYS A 592 25.29 9.67 -29.60
C LYS A 592 25.70 10.71 -28.56
N TYR A 593 25.04 11.87 -28.56
CA TYR A 593 25.29 12.92 -27.56
C TYR A 593 25.00 12.41 -26.14
N PHE A 594 23.83 11.80 -25.91
CA PHE A 594 23.46 11.30 -24.59
C PHE A 594 24.27 10.07 -24.16
N GLN A 595 24.70 9.20 -25.08
CA GLN A 595 25.63 8.12 -24.73
C GLN A 595 27.00 8.65 -24.28
N THR A 596 27.53 9.66 -24.97
CA THR A 596 28.86 10.23 -24.66
C THR A 596 28.86 10.98 -23.33
N ASN A 597 27.75 11.63 -22.98
CA ASN A 597 27.61 12.42 -21.75
C ASN A 597 27.00 11.62 -20.59
N ARG A 598 26.79 10.32 -20.77
CA ARG A 598 26.18 9.45 -19.77
C ARG A 598 27.09 9.32 -18.54
N LYS A 599 26.52 9.48 -17.35
CA LYS A 599 27.24 9.36 -16.08
C LYS A 599 26.78 8.12 -15.32
N LYS A 600 27.75 7.40 -14.77
CA LYS A 600 27.47 6.28 -13.85
C LYS A 600 26.86 6.81 -12.56
N CYS A 601 25.83 6.10 -12.08
CA CYS A 601 25.27 6.30 -10.74
C CYS A 601 26.25 5.86 -9.65
N PHE A 602 26.95 4.75 -9.90
CA PHE A 602 27.86 4.11 -8.96
C PHE A 602 29.09 3.59 -9.69
N GLU A 603 30.26 3.66 -9.05
CA GLU A 603 31.48 3.05 -9.60
C GLU A 603 31.35 1.52 -9.65
N SER A 604 30.81 0.93 -8.58
CA SER A 604 30.49 -0.49 -8.47
C SER A 604 29.22 -0.67 -7.63
N SER A 605 28.54 -1.79 -7.85
CA SER A 605 27.41 -2.22 -7.03
C SER A 605 27.47 -3.71 -6.66
N VAL A 606 28.54 -4.43 -7.05
CA VAL A 606 28.66 -5.89 -6.95
C VAL A 606 28.79 -6.37 -5.50
N TYR A 607 29.58 -5.68 -4.69
CA TYR A 607 29.96 -6.09 -3.34
C TYR A 607 29.01 -5.54 -2.27
N VAL A 608 27.73 -5.95 -2.35
CA VAL A 608 26.64 -5.41 -1.52
C VAL A 608 26.84 -5.58 -0.01
N GLY A 609 27.61 -6.57 0.45
CA GLY A 609 27.93 -6.75 1.87
C GLY A 609 29.17 -5.99 2.37
N THR A 610 29.91 -5.33 1.47
CA THR A 610 31.21 -4.71 1.79
C THR A 610 31.38 -3.34 1.10
N ALA A 611 32.25 -3.21 0.11
CA ALA A 611 32.66 -1.91 -0.43
C ALA A 611 31.49 -1.11 -1.01
N ASP A 612 30.51 -1.80 -1.61
CA ASP A 612 29.37 -1.17 -2.28
C ASP A 612 28.16 -1.00 -1.35
N SER A 613 28.24 -1.43 -0.08
CA SER A 613 27.12 -1.36 0.87
C SER A 613 26.66 0.08 1.10
N HIS A 614 27.60 1.04 1.05
CA HIS A 614 27.35 2.47 1.25
C HIS A 614 26.39 3.07 0.21
N THR A 615 26.23 2.41 -0.94
CA THR A 615 25.27 2.83 -1.97
C THR A 615 23.83 2.47 -1.61
N LEU A 616 23.60 1.73 -0.52
CA LEU A 616 22.29 1.31 -0.05
C LEU A 616 21.87 2.16 1.16
N THR A 617 21.08 3.19 0.88
CA THR A 617 20.59 4.18 1.84
C THR A 617 19.15 3.90 2.23
N ASP A 618 18.74 4.42 3.38
CA ASP A 618 17.37 4.43 3.95
C ASP A 618 16.73 3.05 4.25
N GLY A 619 16.95 2.04 3.39
CA GLY A 619 16.70 0.60 3.55
C GLY A 619 15.29 0.18 3.95
N PRO A 620 15.03 -1.14 4.05
CA PRO A 620 15.91 -2.26 3.69
C PRO A 620 16.05 -2.46 2.17
N THR A 621 16.98 -3.33 1.76
CA THR A 621 17.19 -3.71 0.34
C THR A 621 16.71 -5.14 0.07
N ILE A 622 16.18 -5.42 -1.12
CA ILE A 622 15.89 -6.78 -1.58
C ILE A 622 16.85 -7.22 -2.70
N PHE A 623 17.25 -8.48 -2.73
CA PHE A 623 18.04 -9.09 -3.80
C PHE A 623 17.32 -10.32 -4.32
N LEU A 624 16.74 -10.22 -5.51
CA LEU A 624 16.03 -11.32 -6.16
C LEU A 624 16.99 -12.16 -7.00
N THR A 625 16.95 -13.48 -6.81
CA THR A 625 17.84 -14.44 -7.51
C THR A 625 17.21 -15.84 -7.53
N GLN A 626 17.50 -16.65 -8.55
CA GLN A 626 17.09 -18.07 -8.52
C GLN A 626 17.99 -18.90 -7.60
N ASN A 627 19.26 -18.52 -7.45
CA ASN A 627 20.22 -19.22 -6.60
C ASN A 627 20.60 -18.40 -5.36
N VAL A 628 19.68 -18.42 -4.40
CA VAL A 628 19.80 -17.74 -3.11
C VAL A 628 21.08 -18.16 -2.37
N GLU A 629 21.38 -19.46 -2.33
CA GLU A 629 22.55 -20.02 -1.63
C GLU A 629 23.88 -19.48 -2.20
N LYS A 630 23.99 -19.36 -3.52
CA LYS A 630 25.18 -18.84 -4.19
C LYS A 630 25.44 -17.38 -3.82
N ILE A 631 24.40 -16.54 -3.79
CA ILE A 631 24.54 -15.13 -3.40
C ILE A 631 24.89 -15.03 -1.91
N SER A 632 24.24 -15.82 -1.05
CA SER A 632 24.56 -15.92 0.38
C SER A 632 26.03 -16.29 0.63
N LYS A 633 26.53 -17.33 -0.05
CA LYS A 633 27.95 -17.74 0.02
C LYS A 633 28.89 -16.65 -0.48
N PHE A 634 28.55 -15.99 -1.58
CA PHE A 634 29.35 -14.89 -2.13
C PHE A 634 29.47 -13.72 -1.14
N ILE A 635 28.38 -13.32 -0.49
CA ILE A 635 28.41 -12.25 0.52
C ILE A 635 29.33 -12.64 1.69
N LEU A 636 29.17 -13.84 2.26
CA LEU A 636 29.99 -14.28 3.39
C LEU A 636 31.50 -14.37 3.04
N GLN A 637 31.82 -14.88 1.85
CA GLN A 637 33.20 -14.97 1.38
C GLN A 637 33.82 -13.57 1.20
N THR A 638 33.06 -12.63 0.64
CA THR A 638 33.55 -11.27 0.38
C THR A 638 33.64 -10.42 1.64
N SER A 639 32.87 -10.73 2.69
CA SER A 639 33.00 -10.09 4.02
C SER A 639 34.35 -10.33 4.71
N LYS A 640 35.17 -11.28 4.23
CA LYS A 640 36.53 -11.57 4.74
C LYS A 640 36.58 -11.65 6.27
N ILE A 641 35.61 -12.37 6.88
CA ILE A 641 35.62 -12.65 8.31
C ILE A 641 36.81 -13.58 8.61
N PRO A 642 37.73 -13.23 9.54
CA PRO A 642 38.89 -14.05 9.86
C PRO A 642 38.48 -15.47 10.27
N ALA A 643 39.21 -16.47 9.77
CA ALA A 643 38.92 -17.87 10.04
C ALA A 643 38.83 -18.19 11.54
N ALA A 644 39.69 -17.59 12.38
CA ALA A 644 39.64 -17.76 13.83
C ALA A 644 38.31 -17.27 14.43
N GLN A 645 37.77 -16.14 13.95
CA GLN A 645 36.50 -15.61 14.43
C GLN A 645 35.31 -16.42 13.90
N MET A 646 35.38 -16.88 12.65
CA MET A 646 34.38 -17.79 12.09
C MET A 646 34.36 -19.13 12.84
N ASN A 647 35.53 -19.71 13.15
CA ASN A 647 35.63 -20.95 13.91
C ASN A 647 35.05 -20.78 15.32
N TYR A 648 35.32 -19.67 16.00
CA TYR A 648 34.70 -19.39 17.31
C TYR A 648 33.17 -19.28 17.24
N LEU A 649 32.63 -18.63 16.19
CA LEU A 649 31.19 -18.57 15.91
C LEU A 649 30.62 -19.97 15.69
N LEU A 650 31.26 -20.76 14.83
CA LEU A 650 30.88 -22.14 14.53
C LEU A 650 30.88 -23.01 15.78
N GLU A 651 31.95 -23.03 16.56
CA GLU A 651 32.07 -23.80 17.81
C GLU A 651 31.01 -23.42 18.85
N SER A 652 30.68 -22.13 18.95
CA SER A 652 29.68 -21.63 19.89
C SER A 652 28.26 -21.99 19.43
N ILE A 653 27.98 -21.90 18.14
CA ILE A 653 26.70 -22.29 17.56
C ILE A 653 26.52 -23.81 17.65
N GLU A 654 27.54 -24.62 17.36
CA GLU A 654 27.49 -26.08 17.52
C GLU A 654 27.28 -26.49 18.98
N TYR A 655 27.92 -25.80 19.93
CA TYR A 655 27.67 -26.00 21.35
C TYR A 655 26.20 -25.69 21.70
N ASN A 656 25.66 -24.59 21.19
CA ASN A 656 24.26 -24.22 21.39
C ASN A 656 23.30 -25.24 20.75
N ASP A 657 23.57 -25.73 19.54
CA ASP A 657 22.73 -26.74 18.87
C ASP A 657 22.70 -28.06 19.65
N LYS A 658 23.84 -28.49 20.21
CA LYS A 658 23.88 -29.65 21.12
C LYS A 658 23.05 -29.40 22.38
N LEU A 659 23.19 -28.23 22.98
CA LEU A 659 22.41 -27.86 24.17
C LEU A 659 20.90 -27.81 23.87
N LEU A 660 20.52 -27.27 22.71
CA LEU A 660 19.14 -27.20 22.23
C LEU A 660 18.54 -28.59 21.98
N SER A 661 19.32 -29.55 21.49
CA SER A 661 18.85 -30.94 21.34
C SER A 661 18.46 -31.56 22.69
N VAL A 662 19.24 -31.28 23.74
CA VAL A 662 18.95 -31.72 25.11
C VAL A 662 17.74 -30.99 25.69
N ILE A 663 17.61 -29.69 25.42
CA ILE A 663 16.42 -28.91 25.80
C ILE A 663 15.17 -29.49 25.12
N SER A 664 15.22 -29.76 23.82
CA SER A 664 14.12 -30.34 23.05
C SER A 664 13.68 -31.69 23.61
N GLU A 665 14.62 -32.59 23.94
CA GLU A 665 14.31 -33.88 24.54
C GLU A 665 13.63 -33.74 25.92
N LYS A 666 14.07 -32.77 26.73
CA LYS A 666 13.44 -32.46 28.04
C LYS A 666 12.08 -31.80 27.88
N THR A 667 11.89 -30.94 26.88
CA THR A 667 10.61 -30.33 26.56
C THR A 667 9.61 -31.38 26.11
N GLN A 668 10.02 -32.34 25.27
CA GLN A 668 9.17 -33.46 24.88
C GLN A 668 8.76 -34.31 26.10
N LYS A 669 9.69 -34.64 26.99
CA LYS A 669 9.38 -35.35 28.25
C LYS A 669 8.46 -34.55 29.18
N LEU A 670 8.61 -33.22 29.21
CA LEU A 670 7.71 -32.34 29.96
C LEU A 670 6.30 -32.37 29.36
N GLU A 671 6.19 -32.34 28.04
CA GLU A 671 4.92 -32.42 27.33
C GLU A 671 4.22 -33.77 27.52
N ASP A 672 4.95 -34.88 27.42
CA ASP A 672 4.46 -36.22 27.67
C ASP A 672 3.97 -36.38 29.13
N ALA A 673 4.67 -35.76 30.09
CA ALA A 673 4.28 -35.75 31.49
C ALA A 673 3.04 -34.88 31.79
N MET A 674 2.65 -33.99 30.87
CA MET A 674 1.51 -33.07 31.05
C MET A 674 0.19 -33.58 30.48
N GLY A 675 0.21 -34.54 29.55
CA GLY A 675 -0.98 -35.16 28.92
C GLY A 675 -1.53 -34.39 27.71
N ASP A 676 -2.75 -34.74 27.27
CA ASP A 676 -3.42 -34.12 26.10
C ASP A 676 -3.59 -32.59 26.23
N GLU A 677 -3.76 -31.86 25.12
CA GLU A 677 -3.84 -30.37 25.09
C GLU A 677 -4.88 -29.80 26.08
N ALA A 678 -6.01 -30.48 26.24
CA ALA A 678 -7.05 -30.08 27.20
C ALA A 678 -6.61 -30.22 28.67
N GLU A 679 -5.73 -31.18 29.00
CA GLU A 679 -5.14 -31.31 30.33
C GLU A 679 -3.97 -30.34 30.55
N LYS A 680 -3.17 -30.06 29.51
CA LYS A 680 -2.09 -29.06 29.53
C LYS A 680 -2.61 -27.69 29.96
N GLU A 681 -3.66 -27.18 29.31
CA GLU A 681 -4.28 -25.89 29.69
C GLU A 681 -4.85 -25.91 31.12
N HIS A 682 -5.45 -27.02 31.52
CA HIS A 682 -6.11 -27.15 32.83
C HIS A 682 -5.11 -27.20 34.00
N LYS A 683 -3.92 -27.77 33.79
CA LYS A 683 -2.82 -27.85 34.78
C LYS A 683 -1.99 -26.56 34.83
N MET A 684 -1.70 -25.93 33.69
CA MET A 684 -0.99 -24.65 33.63
C MET A 684 -1.81 -23.50 34.26
N ALA A 685 -3.12 -23.45 34.01
CA ALA A 685 -4.01 -22.41 34.57
C ALA A 685 -4.24 -22.52 36.09
N LYS A 686 -3.98 -23.69 36.70
CA LYS A 686 -4.12 -23.92 38.16
C LYS A 686 -2.80 -23.91 38.92
N GLN A 687 -1.66 -23.67 38.27
CA GLN A 687 -0.30 -23.84 38.83
C GLN A 687 -0.04 -25.22 39.50
N GLN A 688 -0.86 -26.23 39.20
CA GLN A 688 -0.69 -27.61 39.67
C GLN A 688 0.15 -28.39 38.66
N LEU A 689 1.42 -28.00 38.54
CA LEU A 689 2.43 -28.81 37.88
C LEU A 689 2.85 -29.95 38.83
N SER A 690 2.97 -31.17 38.31
CA SER A 690 3.55 -32.29 39.06
C SER A 690 4.98 -31.94 39.53
N PRO A 691 5.48 -32.52 40.64
CA PRO A 691 6.85 -32.27 41.10
C PRO A 691 7.90 -32.53 40.01
N GLU A 692 7.65 -33.54 39.17
CA GLU A 692 8.48 -33.91 38.03
C GLU A 692 8.42 -32.88 36.89
N ALA A 693 7.23 -32.37 36.54
CA ALA A 693 7.10 -31.30 35.54
C ALA A 693 7.73 -29.97 36.01
N LYS A 694 7.66 -29.64 37.31
CA LYS A 694 8.36 -28.48 37.87
C LYS A 694 9.87 -28.64 37.80
N LYS A 695 10.38 -29.85 38.06
CA LYS A 695 11.80 -30.16 37.98
C LYS A 695 12.30 -30.07 36.53
N LEU A 696 11.58 -30.67 35.58
CA LEU A 696 11.90 -30.60 34.16
C LEU A 696 11.88 -29.16 33.64
N LYS A 697 10.89 -28.35 34.04
CA LYS A 697 10.85 -26.93 33.70
C LYS A 697 12.05 -26.16 34.28
N GLY A 698 12.40 -26.39 35.54
CA GLY A 698 13.59 -25.78 36.16
C GLY A 698 14.90 -26.17 35.46
N GLU A 699 15.04 -27.43 35.07
CA GLU A 699 16.18 -27.92 34.30
C GLU A 699 16.24 -27.29 32.90
N ILE A 700 15.10 -27.09 32.22
CA ILE A 700 15.03 -26.37 30.93
C ILE A 700 15.45 -24.90 31.11
N ASP A 701 14.96 -24.23 32.16
CA ASP A 701 15.32 -22.83 32.44
C ASP A 701 16.82 -22.69 32.77
N GLU A 702 17.43 -23.66 33.46
CA GLU A 702 18.88 -23.70 33.72
C GLU A 702 19.69 -23.96 32.45
N LEU A 703 19.28 -24.92 31.62
CA LEU A 703 19.95 -25.22 30.35
C LEU A 703 19.87 -24.04 29.38
N THR A 704 18.74 -23.33 29.34
CA THR A 704 18.58 -22.14 28.50
C THR A 704 19.57 -21.03 28.89
N LYS A 705 19.91 -20.89 30.17
CA LYS A 705 20.94 -19.93 30.64
C LYS A 705 22.37 -20.29 30.23
N LEU A 706 22.62 -21.54 29.84
CA LEU A 706 23.96 -21.99 29.40
C LEU A 706 24.24 -21.72 27.92
N VAL A 707 23.26 -21.18 27.18
CA VAL A 707 23.40 -20.82 25.78
C VAL A 707 24.46 -19.72 25.64
N LYS A 708 25.44 -19.95 24.78
CA LYS A 708 26.50 -18.99 24.50
C LYS A 708 25.95 -17.87 23.61
N TYR A 709 26.00 -16.65 24.12
CA TYR A 709 25.77 -15.45 23.33
C TYR A 709 27.00 -15.16 22.46
N VAL A 710 26.79 -14.95 21.15
CA VAL A 710 27.86 -14.51 20.25
C VAL A 710 27.40 -13.34 19.41
N GLU A 711 28.16 -12.26 19.47
CA GLU A 711 27.93 -11.05 18.71
C GLU A 711 29.02 -10.87 17.66
N LEU A 712 28.62 -10.50 16.44
CA LEU A 712 29.54 -10.23 15.36
C LEU A 712 30.12 -8.82 15.53
N ASN A 713 31.43 -8.67 15.33
CA ASN A 713 32.04 -7.34 15.37
C ASN A 713 31.43 -6.43 14.30
N GLU A 714 31.10 -5.19 14.66
CA GLU A 714 30.45 -4.20 13.79
C GLU A 714 31.17 -3.98 12.46
N VAL A 715 32.48 -4.24 12.37
CA VAL A 715 33.27 -4.13 11.14
C VAL A 715 32.81 -5.09 10.01
N TYR A 716 32.00 -6.09 10.35
CA TYR A 716 31.39 -7.04 9.40
C TYR A 716 29.88 -6.84 9.22
N ILE A 717 29.29 -5.89 9.94
CA ILE A 717 27.87 -5.54 9.80
C ILE A 717 27.80 -4.39 8.78
N PRO A 718 27.17 -4.59 7.60
CA PRO A 718 27.14 -3.60 6.55
C PRO A 718 26.64 -2.24 7.03
N ASN A 719 27.29 -1.16 6.57
CA ASN A 719 26.90 0.23 6.83
C ASN A 719 26.96 0.72 8.28
N LYS A 720 27.46 -0.09 9.22
CA LYS A 720 27.93 0.45 10.51
C LYS A 720 29.12 1.39 10.28
N LEU A 721 29.33 2.35 11.17
CA LEU A 721 30.39 3.35 11.01
C LEU A 721 31.79 2.71 10.89
N THR A 722 32.06 1.67 11.68
CA THR A 722 33.32 0.92 11.65
C THR A 722 33.49 0.11 10.36
N HIS A 723 32.41 -0.46 9.84
CA HIS A 723 32.38 -1.14 8.55
C HIS A 723 32.65 -0.17 7.39
N LEU A 724 31.97 0.99 7.35
CA LEU A 724 32.15 2.02 6.33
C LEU A 724 33.57 2.59 6.29
N LYS A 725 34.19 2.78 7.45
CA LYS A 725 35.60 3.21 7.55
C LYS A 725 36.55 2.20 6.90
N LYS A 726 36.30 0.90 7.10
CA LYS A 726 37.14 -0.17 6.53
C LYS A 726 36.92 -0.36 5.03
N TRP A 727 35.66 -0.37 4.59
CA TRP A 727 35.30 -0.84 3.25
C TRP A 727 35.02 0.26 2.23
N ALA A 728 34.63 1.45 2.68
CA ALA A 728 34.24 2.57 1.82
C ALA A 728 35.04 3.86 2.12
N ASN A 729 36.04 3.82 3.00
CA ASN A 729 36.82 4.98 3.46
C ASN A 729 35.94 6.18 3.91
N LYS A 730 34.77 5.90 4.48
CA LYS A 730 33.79 6.91 4.86
C LYS A 730 33.78 7.11 6.38
N GLU A 731 33.99 8.35 6.82
CA GLU A 731 34.14 8.68 8.25
C GLU A 731 32.85 9.11 8.94
N VAL A 732 31.82 9.47 8.18
CA VAL A 732 30.55 10.02 8.69
C VAL A 732 29.39 9.28 8.05
N LEU A 733 28.44 8.87 8.89
CA LEU A 733 27.18 8.29 8.42
C LEU A 733 26.26 9.42 7.93
N THR A 734 25.71 9.24 6.73
CA THR A 734 24.80 10.20 6.12
C THR A 734 23.39 9.64 6.09
N ARG A 735 23.15 8.65 5.22
CA ARG A 735 21.85 8.00 5.01
C ARG A 735 21.97 6.48 4.82
N GLU A 736 23.19 5.95 4.92
CA GLU A 736 23.47 4.52 4.78
C GLU A 736 22.64 3.71 5.78
N PHE A 737 21.96 2.70 5.27
CA PHE A 737 21.12 1.85 6.12
C PHE A 737 21.88 0.64 6.60
N SER A 738 21.81 0.35 7.91
CA SER A 738 22.43 -0.82 8.54
C SER A 738 21.36 -1.64 9.24
N GLY A 739 21.59 -2.96 9.32
CA GLY A 739 20.78 -3.83 10.17
C GLY A 739 20.86 -3.42 11.65
N ASN A 740 19.79 -3.68 12.39
CA ASN A 740 19.66 -3.40 13.81
C ASN A 740 19.19 -4.64 14.58
N ILE A 741 20.11 -5.60 14.72
CA ILE A 741 19.92 -6.84 15.47
C ILE A 741 20.38 -6.58 16.90
N ASN A 742 19.44 -6.59 17.84
CA ASN A 742 19.73 -6.33 19.25
C ASN A 742 19.99 -7.64 20.03
N SER A 743 20.34 -7.53 21.32
CA SER A 743 20.64 -8.69 22.18
C SER A 743 19.53 -9.75 22.17
N ASP A 744 18.27 -9.32 22.23
CA ASP A 744 17.10 -10.22 22.28
C ASP A 744 16.92 -10.95 20.95
N ASP A 745 17.20 -10.27 19.82
CA ASP A 745 17.18 -10.89 18.50
C ASP A 745 18.32 -11.90 18.36
N VAL A 746 19.53 -11.58 18.82
CA VAL A 746 20.69 -12.49 18.82
C VAL A 746 20.37 -13.75 19.61
N GLU A 747 19.79 -13.61 20.80
CA GLU A 747 19.39 -14.76 21.63
C GLU A 747 18.41 -15.67 20.86
N LYS A 748 17.35 -15.09 20.26
CA LYS A 748 16.39 -15.85 19.45
C LYS A 748 17.06 -16.55 18.27
N ILE A 749 17.99 -15.88 17.58
CA ILE A 749 18.72 -16.45 16.45
C ILE A 749 19.57 -17.64 16.90
N MET A 750 20.22 -17.54 18.06
CA MET A 750 21.06 -18.60 18.60
C MET A 750 20.25 -19.80 19.10
N LEU A 751 19.04 -19.56 19.59
CA LEU A 751 18.13 -20.60 20.08
C LEU A 751 17.44 -21.41 18.95
N MET A 752 17.61 -21.03 17.67
CA MET A 752 17.06 -21.79 16.56
C MET A 752 17.80 -23.12 16.35
N GLY A 753 17.17 -24.25 16.68
CA GLY A 753 17.73 -25.58 16.40
C GLY A 753 17.58 -25.98 14.93
N GLY A 754 18.53 -26.77 14.40
CA GLY A 754 18.40 -27.39 13.07
C GLY A 754 18.55 -26.45 11.86
N VAL A 755 18.94 -25.19 12.10
CA VAL A 755 19.19 -24.19 11.04
C VAL A 755 20.67 -24.16 10.69
N GLU A 756 20.99 -24.16 9.39
CA GLU A 756 22.37 -24.07 8.91
C GLU A 756 23.08 -22.82 9.45
N ILE A 757 24.32 -22.99 9.88
CA ILE A 757 25.09 -21.94 10.57
C ILE A 757 25.27 -20.71 9.68
N THR A 758 25.44 -20.93 8.37
CA THR A 758 25.52 -19.90 7.32
C THR A 758 24.36 -18.90 7.42
N TRP A 759 23.13 -19.37 7.63
CA TRP A 759 21.94 -18.52 7.74
C TRP A 759 21.88 -17.74 9.05
N LYS A 760 22.32 -18.35 10.16
CA LYS A 760 22.43 -17.68 11.46
C LYS A 760 23.42 -16.52 11.38
N VAL A 761 24.61 -16.76 10.80
CA VAL A 761 25.63 -15.72 10.61
C VAL A 761 25.13 -14.57 9.73
N LEU A 762 24.41 -14.88 8.64
CA LEU A 762 23.79 -13.85 7.81
C LEU A 762 22.76 -13.02 8.60
N LEU A 763 21.90 -13.64 9.40
CA LEU A 763 20.96 -12.89 10.25
C LEU A 763 21.67 -11.98 11.24
N LEU A 764 22.79 -12.41 11.83
CA LEU A 764 23.62 -11.57 12.70
C LEU A 764 24.24 -10.37 11.97
N MET A 765 24.54 -10.51 10.67
CA MET A 765 24.95 -9.39 9.81
C MET A 765 23.77 -8.47 9.43
N GLY A 766 22.54 -8.81 9.82
CA GLY A 766 21.32 -8.14 9.39
C GLY A 766 20.85 -8.56 7.99
N ILE A 767 21.28 -9.72 7.49
CA ILE A 767 20.92 -10.24 6.16
C ILE A 767 19.95 -11.41 6.32
N GLY A 768 18.71 -11.21 5.90
CA GLY A 768 17.67 -12.25 5.87
C GLY A 768 17.65 -12.98 4.55
N VAL A 769 17.19 -14.23 4.59
CA VAL A 769 17.08 -15.06 3.40
C VAL A 769 15.69 -15.68 3.33
N PHE A 770 15.12 -15.75 2.13
CA PHE A 770 13.86 -16.39 1.88
C PHE A 770 13.94 -17.35 0.70
N SER A 771 13.47 -18.59 0.90
CA SER A 771 13.33 -19.61 -0.12
C SER A 771 12.28 -20.63 0.33
N THR A 772 11.67 -21.35 -0.60
CA THR A 772 10.55 -22.29 -0.35
C THR A 772 10.89 -23.48 0.55
N ASN A 773 12.18 -23.81 0.73
CA ASN A 773 12.63 -25.00 1.47
C ASN A 773 13.36 -24.68 2.79
N LEU A 774 13.12 -23.51 3.39
CA LEU A 774 13.76 -23.10 4.65
C LEU A 774 13.05 -23.65 5.88
N HIS A 775 13.81 -23.79 6.97
CA HIS A 775 13.29 -24.17 8.29
C HIS A 775 12.18 -23.20 8.75
N LYS A 776 11.11 -23.72 9.38
CA LYS A 776 9.95 -22.92 9.79
C LYS A 776 10.34 -21.82 10.77
N ASP A 777 11.08 -22.16 11.83
CA ASP A 777 11.51 -21.21 12.86
C ASP A 777 12.39 -20.07 12.29
N TYR A 778 13.29 -20.41 11.36
CA TYR A 778 14.09 -19.41 10.66
C TYR A 778 13.22 -18.46 9.86
N THR A 779 12.26 -19.01 9.11
CA THR A 779 11.34 -18.23 8.29
C THR A 779 10.49 -17.28 9.15
N GLU A 780 10.03 -17.72 10.31
CA GLU A 780 9.27 -16.89 11.25
C GLU A 780 10.11 -15.75 11.84
N ILE A 781 11.32 -16.04 12.35
CA ILE A 781 12.21 -15.02 12.90
C ILE A 781 12.63 -14.02 11.81
N MET A 782 12.98 -14.49 10.62
CA MET A 782 13.34 -13.62 9.50
C MET A 782 12.17 -12.70 9.13
N LYS A 783 10.94 -13.22 9.05
CA LYS A 783 9.73 -12.41 8.79
C LYS A 783 9.47 -11.38 9.89
N ASP A 784 9.67 -11.72 11.17
CA ASP A 784 9.55 -10.78 12.29
C ASP A 784 10.58 -9.66 12.20
N LEU A 785 11.85 -9.99 11.93
CA LEU A 785 12.92 -9.01 11.74
C LEU A 785 12.68 -8.11 10.52
N ALA A 786 12.19 -8.67 9.42
CA ALA A 786 11.79 -7.91 8.24
C ALA A 786 10.63 -6.95 8.55
N ASN A 787 9.63 -7.39 9.34
CA ASN A 787 8.45 -6.58 9.69
C ASN A 787 8.84 -5.39 10.55
N LYS A 788 9.83 -5.59 11.42
CA LYS A 788 10.41 -4.55 12.27
C LYS A 788 11.47 -3.70 11.56
N GLN A 789 11.69 -3.91 10.26
CA GLN A 789 12.73 -3.24 9.46
C GLN A 789 14.13 -3.33 10.09
N LYS A 790 14.46 -4.46 10.72
CA LYS A 790 15.76 -4.69 11.36
C LYS A 790 16.82 -5.27 10.43
N LEU A 791 16.44 -5.73 9.23
CA LEU A 791 17.33 -6.37 8.26
C LEU A 791 17.85 -5.36 7.25
N TYR A 792 19.16 -5.31 7.05
CA TYR A 792 19.86 -4.58 5.99
C TYR A 792 19.44 -5.01 4.58
N LEU A 793 19.47 -6.33 4.34
CA LEU A 793 19.29 -6.95 3.03
C LEU A 793 18.44 -8.20 3.17
N ILE A 794 17.53 -8.44 2.24
CA ILE A 794 16.78 -9.69 2.12
C ILE A 794 17.12 -10.32 0.77
N ILE A 795 17.65 -11.55 0.78
CA ILE A 795 17.92 -12.32 -0.43
C ILE A 795 16.77 -13.30 -0.62
N ALA A 796 16.14 -13.28 -1.79
CA ALA A 796 14.95 -14.08 -2.02
C ALA A 796 14.85 -14.59 -3.46
N ASP A 797 14.10 -15.67 -3.64
CA ASP A 797 13.63 -16.07 -4.97
C ASP A 797 12.59 -15.08 -5.53
N SER A 798 12.29 -15.22 -6.82
CA SER A 798 11.33 -14.34 -7.51
C SER A 798 9.90 -14.45 -6.96
N ASP A 799 9.58 -15.49 -6.19
CA ASP A 799 8.22 -15.71 -5.67
C ASP A 799 7.96 -14.91 -4.41
N TYR A 800 8.99 -14.37 -3.76
CA TYR A 800 8.86 -13.50 -2.59
C TYR A 800 8.01 -12.24 -2.86
N ILE A 801 7.91 -11.84 -4.13
CA ILE A 801 7.08 -10.69 -4.55
C ILE A 801 5.59 -10.97 -4.38
N TYR A 802 5.21 -12.25 -4.31
CA TYR A 802 3.86 -12.69 -4.02
C TYR A 802 3.66 -12.75 -2.51
N GLY A 803 2.60 -12.09 -2.05
CA GLY A 803 2.16 -12.22 -0.68
C GLY A 803 3.18 -11.81 0.38
N THR A 804 3.96 -10.76 0.12
CA THR A 804 4.62 -9.97 1.15
C THR A 804 4.34 -8.48 0.98
N ASN A 805 4.17 -7.75 2.09
CA ASN A 805 3.96 -6.29 2.10
C ASN A 805 5.19 -5.52 2.62
N TYR A 806 6.37 -6.16 2.60
CA TYR A 806 7.61 -5.47 2.93
C TYR A 806 7.93 -4.40 1.89
N GLN A 807 8.47 -3.30 2.37
CA GLN A 807 8.79 -2.13 1.57
C GLN A 807 10.30 -2.02 1.48
N PHE A 808 10.81 -1.91 0.26
CA PHE A 808 12.23 -1.85 0.00
C PHE A 808 12.61 -0.50 -0.61
N CYS A 809 13.70 0.10 -0.14
CA CYS A 809 14.23 1.30 -0.77
C CYS A 809 14.98 0.95 -2.05
N HIS A 810 15.70 -0.16 -2.03
CA HIS A 810 16.48 -0.61 -3.17
C HIS A 810 16.19 -2.06 -3.50
N GLY A 811 16.34 -2.41 -4.77
CA GLY A 811 16.24 -3.79 -5.22
C GLY A 811 17.29 -4.16 -6.25
N TYR A 812 17.74 -5.40 -6.17
CA TYR A 812 18.57 -6.04 -7.19
C TYR A 812 17.79 -7.15 -7.88
N LEU A 813 17.87 -7.19 -9.21
CA LEU A 813 17.45 -8.33 -10.01
C LEU A 813 18.69 -9.00 -10.57
N SER A 814 18.97 -10.20 -10.08
CA SER A 814 20.12 -11.00 -10.48
C SER A 814 20.04 -11.47 -11.94
N LYS A 815 21.20 -11.81 -12.50
CA LYS A 815 21.33 -12.28 -13.88
C LYS A 815 20.71 -13.67 -14.12
N ASP A 816 20.52 -14.45 -13.06
CA ASP A 816 19.94 -15.79 -13.15
C ASP A 816 18.41 -15.77 -13.21
N LEU A 817 17.78 -14.60 -13.37
CA LEU A 817 16.33 -14.42 -13.50
C LEU A 817 15.85 -14.39 -14.96
N GLU A 818 16.57 -15.00 -15.90
CA GLU A 818 16.27 -14.95 -17.36
C GLU A 818 14.82 -15.37 -17.71
N ASN A 819 14.28 -16.33 -16.95
CA ASN A 819 12.91 -16.86 -17.12
C ASN A 819 11.80 -16.00 -16.48
N MET A 820 12.14 -14.87 -15.86
CA MET A 820 11.16 -13.96 -15.28
C MET A 820 10.33 -13.29 -16.39
N THR A 821 9.00 -13.34 -16.29
CA THR A 821 8.07 -12.69 -17.22
C THR A 821 8.04 -11.18 -17.02
N GLN A 822 7.57 -10.42 -18.03
CA GLN A 822 7.43 -8.97 -17.94
C GLN A 822 6.57 -8.56 -16.72
N GLU A 823 5.43 -9.22 -16.52
CA GLU A 823 4.51 -8.93 -15.41
C GLU A 823 5.16 -9.21 -14.06
N LYS A 824 5.84 -10.36 -13.91
CA LYS A 824 6.54 -10.71 -12.67
C LYS A 824 7.63 -9.68 -12.35
N THR A 825 8.38 -9.24 -13.37
CA THR A 825 9.38 -8.16 -13.21
C THR A 825 8.73 -6.85 -12.76
N ILE A 826 7.62 -6.43 -13.38
CA ILE A 826 6.90 -5.20 -12.99
C ILE A 826 6.35 -5.31 -11.56
N GLN A 827 5.82 -6.46 -11.16
CA GLN A 827 5.37 -6.71 -9.78
C GLN A 827 6.52 -6.60 -8.78
N ALA A 828 7.67 -7.17 -9.11
CA ALA A 828 8.88 -7.09 -8.29
C ALA A 828 9.32 -5.64 -8.08
N MET A 829 9.38 -4.87 -9.16
CA MET A 829 9.69 -3.44 -9.13
C MET A 829 8.67 -2.66 -8.30
N GLY A 830 7.38 -3.02 -8.38
CA GLY A 830 6.32 -2.39 -7.59
C GLY A 830 6.45 -2.60 -6.08
N ARG A 831 7.25 -3.57 -5.62
CA ARG A 831 7.57 -3.76 -4.19
C ARG A 831 8.63 -2.77 -3.67
N MET A 832 9.28 -2.04 -4.57
CA MET A 832 10.35 -1.09 -4.27
C MET A 832 9.82 0.36 -4.29
N GLY A 833 10.40 1.23 -3.47
CA GLY A 833 10.08 2.66 -3.40
C GLY A 833 8.68 3.01 -2.86
N ARG A 834 8.24 2.33 -1.79
CA ARG A 834 6.96 2.59 -1.09
C ARG A 834 7.17 3.31 0.24
N ASN A 835 6.29 4.26 0.55
CA ASN A 835 6.27 5.09 1.77
C ASN A 835 7.60 5.84 2.05
N ASN A 836 7.53 6.90 2.86
CA ASN A 836 8.68 7.77 3.18
C ASN A 836 9.38 8.39 1.95
N LYS A 837 8.70 9.41 1.40
CA LYS A 837 9.06 10.13 0.18
C LYS A 837 10.43 10.83 0.21
N HIS A 838 11.02 10.99 1.39
CA HIS A 838 12.35 11.55 1.56
C HIS A 838 13.47 10.54 1.25
N MET A 839 13.16 9.24 1.19
CA MET A 839 14.13 8.16 0.98
C MET A 839 14.58 8.05 -0.48
N ASP A 840 15.80 7.57 -0.71
CA ASP A 840 16.33 7.38 -2.05
C ASP A 840 16.01 5.96 -2.53
N PHE A 841 15.67 5.83 -3.81
CA PHE A 841 15.22 4.57 -4.39
C PHE A 841 16.05 4.18 -5.60
N SER A 842 16.21 2.88 -5.84
CA SER A 842 16.84 2.38 -7.07
C SER A 842 16.47 0.92 -7.35
N ILE A 843 16.35 0.58 -8.63
CA ILE A 843 16.17 -0.80 -9.09
C ILE A 843 17.36 -1.13 -9.98
N ARG A 844 18.15 -2.11 -9.56
CA ARG A 844 19.46 -2.41 -10.15
C ARG A 844 19.40 -3.78 -10.82
N PHE A 845 19.51 -3.78 -12.14
CA PHE A 845 19.51 -4.99 -12.94
C PHE A 845 20.94 -5.49 -13.13
N ARG A 846 21.13 -6.80 -13.01
CA ARG A 846 22.39 -7.49 -13.35
C ARG A 846 22.41 -8.05 -14.76
N ASP A 847 21.28 -7.93 -15.45
CA ASP A 847 21.12 -8.30 -16.84
C ASP A 847 20.18 -7.30 -17.54
N ASP A 848 20.68 -6.66 -18.58
CA ASP A 848 19.96 -5.62 -19.34
C ASP A 848 18.88 -6.22 -20.25
N THR A 849 18.85 -7.54 -20.47
CA THR A 849 17.78 -8.19 -21.23
C THR A 849 16.42 -8.02 -20.54
N LEU A 850 16.40 -8.10 -19.20
CA LEU A 850 15.20 -7.88 -18.38
C LEU A 850 14.66 -6.46 -18.50
N ILE A 851 15.55 -5.45 -18.64
CA ILE A 851 15.15 -4.06 -18.92
C ILE A 851 14.47 -3.98 -20.29
N GLY A 852 14.97 -4.72 -21.28
CA GLY A 852 14.37 -4.80 -22.61
C GLY A 852 12.93 -5.32 -22.56
N LYS A 853 12.67 -6.36 -21.76
CA LYS A 853 11.33 -6.91 -21.57
C LYS A 853 10.35 -5.88 -20.99
N ILE A 854 10.81 -4.97 -20.13
CA ILE A 854 9.94 -3.93 -19.52
C ILE A 854 9.53 -2.87 -20.56
N PHE A 855 10.44 -2.48 -21.45
CA PHE A 855 10.23 -1.38 -22.39
C PHE A 855 9.62 -1.79 -23.73
N GLN A 856 9.38 -3.08 -23.95
CA GLN A 856 8.80 -3.59 -25.19
C GLN A 856 7.52 -4.37 -24.89
N LYS A 857 6.64 -4.41 -25.89
CA LYS A 857 5.46 -5.26 -25.83
C LYS A 857 5.90 -6.72 -25.95
N GLU A 858 5.60 -7.53 -24.94
CA GLU A 858 5.69 -8.98 -25.05
C GLU A 858 4.46 -9.50 -25.82
N GLU A 859 4.66 -10.24 -26.91
CA GLU A 859 3.56 -10.76 -27.74
C GLU A 859 2.86 -11.95 -27.05
N ASN A 860 3.63 -12.83 -26.41
CA ASN A 860 3.13 -14.06 -25.81
C ASN A 860 3.05 -13.93 -24.28
N ARG A 861 2.07 -13.15 -23.80
CA ARG A 861 1.88 -12.91 -22.37
C ARG A 861 1.06 -14.03 -21.74
N ARG A 862 1.73 -14.89 -20.99
CA ARG A 862 1.12 -16.06 -20.34
C ARG A 862 0.01 -15.69 -19.35
N GLU A 863 0.19 -14.61 -18.60
CA GLU A 863 -0.82 -14.10 -17.65
C GLU A 863 -2.14 -13.79 -18.35
N VAL A 864 -2.08 -13.23 -19.56
CA VAL A 864 -3.25 -12.85 -20.37
C VAL A 864 -3.92 -14.06 -20.99
N ILE A 865 -3.12 -15.01 -21.48
CA ILE A 865 -3.62 -16.28 -22.01
C ILE A 865 -4.36 -17.04 -20.91
N ASN A 866 -3.73 -17.18 -19.74
CA ASN A 866 -4.33 -17.87 -18.61
C ASN A 866 -5.56 -17.13 -18.07
N MET A 867 -5.57 -15.80 -18.08
CA MET A 867 -6.76 -15.05 -17.68
C MET A 867 -7.94 -15.32 -18.62
N ASN A 868 -7.73 -15.29 -19.94
CA ASN A 868 -8.77 -15.66 -20.91
C ASN A 868 -9.23 -17.12 -20.76
N ASN A 869 -8.31 -18.05 -20.48
CA ASN A 869 -8.66 -19.47 -20.37
C ASN A 869 -9.38 -19.81 -19.05
N LEU A 870 -8.91 -19.26 -17.93
CA LEU A 870 -9.36 -19.64 -16.59
C LEU A 870 -10.54 -18.79 -16.11
N PHE A 871 -10.66 -17.54 -16.54
CA PHE A 871 -11.81 -16.69 -16.23
C PHE A 871 -12.88 -16.85 -17.31
N CYS A 872 -13.22 -18.10 -17.60
CA CYS A 872 -14.32 -18.49 -18.48
C CYS A 872 -15.09 -19.66 -17.84
N THR A 873 -16.39 -19.72 -18.09
CA THR A 873 -17.23 -20.83 -17.63
C THR A 873 -16.89 -22.10 -18.44
N GLU A 874 -16.51 -23.20 -17.77
CA GLU A 874 -16.42 -24.49 -18.45
C GLU A 874 -17.80 -24.89 -18.97
N LEU A 875 -17.90 -25.13 -20.29
CA LEU A 875 -19.05 -25.82 -20.86
C LEU A 875 -18.98 -27.27 -20.38
N ASP A 876 -19.80 -27.63 -19.40
CA ASP A 876 -19.97 -29.03 -19.02
C ASP A 876 -20.76 -29.74 -20.13
N LEU A 877 -20.02 -30.27 -21.11
CA LEU A 877 -20.58 -31.02 -22.23
C LEU A 877 -21.20 -32.36 -21.79
N SER A 878 -21.14 -32.73 -20.50
CA SER A 878 -21.84 -33.91 -19.99
C SER A 878 -23.35 -33.70 -19.81
N GLU A 879 -23.83 -32.45 -19.84
CA GLU A 879 -25.26 -32.12 -19.87
C GLU A 879 -25.85 -32.08 -21.30
N PHE A 880 -25.05 -32.31 -22.35
CA PHE A 880 -25.49 -32.32 -23.76
C PHE A 880 -25.68 -33.73 -24.33
#